data_AF-A0A914SXY0-F1
#
_entry.id   AF-A0A914SXY0-F1
#
_cell.length_a   1.000
_cell.length_b   1.000
_cell.length_c   1.000
_cell.angle_alpha   90.00
_cell.angle_beta   90.00
_cell.angle_gamma   90.00
#
_symmetry.space_group_name_H-M   'P 1'
#
loop_
_entity.id
_entity.type
_entity.pdbx_description
1 polymer ?
#
loop_
_entity_poly.entity_id
_entity_poly.type
_entity_poly.pdbx_seq_one_letter_code
_entity_poly.pdbx_strand_id
1 'polypeptide(L)'
;MPLTNTGNEGDSNAAILAPATALQQTNEEKYGQWNGKILSQFNRFMRVSVVALNQWAMDFDGNLKRVIESVKQAHKQGSTIRVGVELELSGYSCLDHFFEKDTETHCWESLIELLRFSKDLNMIIVTGMPVRFRAAIYNCMVVCAKGKIILIHPKNAMCDDDVYRESRYFKSWKHGTKLQMFNVKQHGIDQDDVPFGHGIVETLDGVKIAIEICEEMWAATSPSVLWALNGVDIICNGSASHHVLGKSAKRICQLVQDLSTKLGGVYLYSNLRGFDGDRIYFDGMSAIVQNGKIYKQIAQFDLEDVAVESALLDLNKSATYRTKIASLSELSSRAELLSTITANIEVVQPHDNNLDAPIVQTFYTEREEIFQAPPAYLWHYLRRSNAAGYFLPLSGGADSGATAAIIYLMCEKVCQHIATYKEKGIPLDPSLYFQGKPLEETDPKKLCSRLFYTCYMKSKNSSKETEQRAQAIAESIGANFTVQSIDATVESLKETFSKAHEVNLTHEHPDYRARLALENIQARARMVLAYMNAQLLPVTNGLEGYLLVLGSSNVDESLVGYLTKYDCSSADINPIGSINKIDLKMFLKDFADRGFAPFYDVVAAKPSAELRPSLGVSPQSDEEEIGITYAQLHEIGLLRKPGYYGLFSTFFQLVSRWKNMIPLDVSEIVINFYTRYMKSRHKATVSTPALVSNVYCVDDQRTDHRPFVYPTMAHQFQRLRDIAKTMSEK
;
A
#
# COMPACT_ATOMS: atom_id res chain seq x y z
N MET A 1 35.88 -94.34 -32.18
CA MET A 1 35.30 -95.67 -31.91
C MET A 1 35.22 -95.87 -30.41
N PRO A 2 34.18 -96.49 -29.84
CA PRO A 2 32.78 -96.60 -30.27
C PRO A 2 31.80 -96.21 -29.11
N LEU A 3 30.53 -95.87 -29.40
CA LEU A 3 29.28 -96.63 -29.06
C LEU A 3 29.09 -96.88 -27.54
N THR A 4 27.94 -96.72 -26.86
CA THR A 4 26.51 -96.60 -27.20
C THR A 4 25.73 -96.60 -25.87
N ASN A 5 24.53 -95.98 -25.87
CA ASN A 5 23.31 -96.42 -25.16
C ASN A 5 23.32 -96.41 -23.61
N THR A 6 22.26 -96.08 -22.87
CA THR A 6 20.79 -96.05 -23.03
C THR A 6 20.27 -95.25 -21.82
N GLY A 7 19.21 -94.45 -21.86
CA GLY A 7 17.86 -94.97 -21.91
C GLY A 7 16.84 -93.87 -21.58
N ASN A 8 15.92 -93.71 -22.53
CA ASN A 8 14.55 -93.25 -22.49
C ASN A 8 13.77 -93.45 -21.16
N GLU A 9 12.96 -92.47 -20.75
CA GLU A 9 11.47 -92.48 -20.86
C GLU A 9 10.82 -91.34 -20.04
N GLY A 10 9.78 -90.70 -20.59
CA GLY A 10 8.92 -89.79 -19.84
C GLY A 10 8.13 -88.78 -20.68
N ASP A 11 7.13 -89.29 -21.42
CA ASP A 11 6.13 -88.54 -22.20
C ASP A 11 5.40 -87.42 -21.43
N SER A 12 5.13 -86.30 -22.13
CA SER A 12 3.78 -85.96 -22.64
C SER A 12 3.52 -84.44 -22.73
N ASN A 13 2.72 -84.13 -23.77
CA ASN A 13 1.89 -82.94 -23.98
C ASN A 13 2.49 -81.74 -24.72
N ALA A 14 2.19 -81.76 -26.02
CA ALA A 14 1.95 -80.60 -26.86
C ALA A 14 0.97 -79.62 -26.18
N ALA A 15 1.46 -78.43 -25.89
CA ALA A 15 0.64 -77.25 -25.62
C ALA A 15 0.84 -76.25 -26.76
N ILE A 16 -0.30 -75.85 -27.31
CA ILE A 16 -0.53 -74.89 -28.37
C ILE A 16 0.28 -73.60 -28.11
N LEU A 17 1.23 -73.30 -29.00
CA LEU A 17 1.90 -72.00 -29.06
C LEU A 17 0.89 -70.95 -29.53
N ALA A 18 0.30 -70.20 -28.59
CA ALA A 18 -0.40 -68.97 -28.92
C ALA A 18 0.61 -67.94 -29.49
N PRO A 19 0.22 -67.10 -30.47
CA PRO A 19 1.16 -66.19 -31.10
C PRO A 19 1.58 -65.08 -30.12
N ALA A 20 2.89 -64.94 -29.93
CA ALA A 20 3.53 -63.93 -29.07
C ALA A 20 3.27 -62.46 -29.48
N THR A 21 2.61 -62.23 -30.62
CA THR A 21 2.33 -60.91 -31.17
C THR A 21 1.15 -60.19 -30.52
N ALA A 22 0.16 -60.93 -29.96
CA ALA A 22 -0.97 -60.29 -29.27
C ALA A 22 -0.59 -59.73 -27.89
N LEU A 23 0.35 -60.36 -27.18
CA LEU A 23 0.81 -59.91 -25.86
C LEU A 23 1.72 -58.67 -25.92
N GLN A 24 2.52 -58.52 -26.99
CA GLN A 24 3.39 -57.34 -27.17
C GLN A 24 2.61 -56.07 -27.52
N GLN A 25 1.61 -56.12 -28.41
CA GLN A 25 0.73 -54.98 -28.68
C GLN A 25 -0.07 -54.55 -27.45
N THR A 26 -0.59 -55.51 -26.66
CA THR A 26 -1.29 -55.18 -25.42
C THR A 26 -0.38 -54.62 -24.33
N ASN A 27 0.93 -54.93 -24.36
CA ASN A 27 1.89 -54.40 -23.40
C ASN A 27 2.38 -53.01 -23.80
N GLU A 28 2.59 -52.70 -25.08
CA GLU A 28 2.96 -51.33 -25.49
C GLU A 28 1.82 -50.32 -25.29
N GLU A 29 0.56 -50.71 -25.54
CA GLU A 29 -0.59 -49.83 -25.23
C GLU A 29 -0.78 -49.65 -23.72
N LYS A 30 -0.63 -50.74 -22.95
CA LYS A 30 -0.80 -50.73 -21.49
C LYS A 30 0.36 -50.04 -20.79
N TYR A 31 1.61 -50.38 -21.10
CA TYR A 31 2.80 -49.71 -20.56
C TYR A 31 3.01 -48.31 -21.17
N GLY A 32 2.55 -48.01 -22.38
CA GLY A 32 2.57 -46.67 -22.96
C GLY A 32 1.63 -45.71 -22.22
N GLN A 33 0.41 -46.17 -21.87
CA GLN A 33 -0.49 -45.42 -21.00
C GLN A 33 0.06 -45.26 -19.57
N TRP A 34 0.71 -46.29 -19.03
CA TRP A 34 1.36 -46.22 -17.71
C TRP A 34 2.55 -45.27 -17.73
N ASN A 35 3.39 -45.31 -18.76
CA ASN A 35 4.54 -44.42 -18.92
C ASN A 35 4.11 -42.96 -19.01
N GLY A 36 3.03 -42.65 -19.75
CA GLY A 36 2.45 -41.30 -19.77
C GLY A 36 1.99 -40.80 -18.39
N LYS A 37 1.22 -41.62 -17.66
CA LYS A 37 0.71 -41.30 -16.31
C LYS A 37 1.78 -41.32 -15.21
N ILE A 38 2.85 -42.09 -15.36
CA ILE A 38 3.96 -42.16 -14.41
C ILE A 38 4.90 -40.97 -14.64
N LEU A 39 5.23 -40.66 -15.91
CA LEU A 39 6.05 -39.49 -16.24
C LEU A 39 5.40 -38.18 -15.78
N SER A 40 4.06 -38.07 -15.84
CA SER A 40 3.33 -36.90 -15.30
C SER A 40 3.42 -36.78 -13.77
N GLN A 41 3.69 -37.87 -13.03
CA GLN A 41 3.94 -37.79 -11.58
C GLN A 41 5.33 -37.23 -11.27
N PHE A 42 6.32 -37.47 -12.13
CA PHE A 42 7.70 -36.99 -11.94
C PHE A 42 7.98 -35.65 -12.62
N ASN A 43 7.14 -35.22 -13.57
CA ASN A 43 7.24 -33.94 -14.27
C ASN A 43 6.00 -33.05 -13.98
N ARG A 44 5.93 -32.47 -12.78
CA ARG A 44 4.87 -31.52 -12.39
C ARG A 44 5.37 -30.08 -12.49
N PHE A 45 5.68 -29.65 -13.71
CA PHE A 45 6.10 -28.27 -13.97
C PHE A 45 4.90 -27.37 -14.18
N MET A 46 4.93 -26.18 -13.61
CA MET A 46 3.85 -25.22 -13.77
C MET A 46 4.41 -23.81 -13.79
N ARG A 47 4.01 -23.04 -14.80
CA ARG A 47 4.29 -21.61 -14.83
C ARG A 47 3.14 -20.88 -14.16
N VAL A 48 3.49 -20.06 -13.17
CA VAL A 48 2.55 -19.35 -12.30
C VAL A 48 2.82 -17.85 -12.34
N SER A 49 1.79 -17.03 -12.20
CA SER A 49 1.91 -15.57 -12.23
C SER A 49 1.26 -14.89 -11.03
N VAL A 50 1.94 -13.85 -10.55
CA VAL A 50 1.41 -12.86 -9.61
C VAL A 50 1.31 -11.51 -10.29
N VAL A 51 0.44 -10.65 -9.78
CA VAL A 51 0.21 -9.33 -10.36
C VAL A 51 0.32 -8.23 -9.32
N ALA A 52 0.59 -7.01 -9.78
CA ALA A 52 0.30 -5.80 -9.02
C ALA A 52 -0.52 -4.86 -9.91
N LEU A 53 -1.70 -4.48 -9.43
CA LEU A 53 -2.65 -3.68 -10.20
C LEU A 53 -2.92 -2.33 -9.53
N ASN A 54 -2.99 -1.29 -10.35
CA ASN A 54 -3.38 0.05 -9.92
C ASN A 54 -4.89 0.24 -10.11
N GLN A 55 -5.68 -0.49 -9.32
CA GLN A 55 -7.14 -0.35 -9.36
C GLN A 55 -7.59 1.01 -8.84
N TRP A 56 -8.82 1.36 -9.17
CA TRP A 56 -9.49 2.56 -8.68
C TRP A 56 -10.87 2.16 -8.15
N ALA A 57 -11.17 2.53 -6.90
CA ALA A 57 -12.47 2.29 -6.31
C ALA A 57 -13.58 2.79 -7.23
N MET A 58 -14.53 1.90 -7.55
CA MET A 58 -15.70 2.14 -8.43
C MET A 58 -15.40 2.33 -9.93
N ASP A 59 -14.15 2.24 -10.40
CA ASP A 59 -13.78 2.28 -11.83
C ASP A 59 -13.92 0.88 -12.46
N PHE A 60 -15.13 0.33 -12.53
CA PHE A 60 -15.35 -1.05 -12.97
C PHE A 60 -14.76 -1.33 -14.36
N ASP A 61 -14.93 -0.41 -15.31
CA ASP A 61 -14.39 -0.53 -16.67
C ASP A 61 -12.86 -0.53 -16.68
N GLY A 62 -12.22 0.42 -15.98
CA GLY A 62 -10.77 0.50 -15.89
C GLY A 62 -10.18 -0.68 -15.12
N ASN A 63 -10.83 -1.10 -14.03
CA ASN A 63 -10.44 -2.25 -13.22
C ASN A 63 -10.50 -3.54 -14.04
N LEU A 64 -11.59 -3.78 -14.77
CA LEU A 64 -11.74 -4.92 -15.67
C LEU A 64 -10.68 -4.90 -16.77
N LYS A 65 -10.41 -3.74 -17.39
CA LYS A 65 -9.36 -3.60 -18.42
C LYS A 65 -7.99 -4.00 -17.88
N ARG A 66 -7.63 -3.55 -16.67
CA ARG A 66 -6.36 -3.91 -16.00
C ARG A 66 -6.30 -5.40 -15.65
N VAL A 67 -7.41 -5.99 -15.19
CA VAL A 67 -7.50 -7.44 -14.94
C VAL A 67 -7.29 -8.23 -16.23
N ILE A 68 -8.03 -7.93 -17.30
CA ILE A 68 -7.90 -8.58 -18.61
C ILE A 68 -6.47 -8.43 -19.16
N GLU A 69 -5.88 -7.24 -19.05
CA GLU A 69 -4.51 -7.01 -19.51
C GLU A 69 -3.50 -7.87 -18.72
N SER A 70 -3.67 -7.98 -17.41
CA SER A 70 -2.82 -8.86 -16.60
C SER A 70 -2.96 -10.35 -16.97
N VAL A 71 -4.16 -10.79 -17.34
CA VAL A 71 -4.42 -12.16 -17.84
C VAL A 71 -3.74 -12.36 -19.19
N LYS A 72 -3.82 -11.39 -20.10
CA LYS A 72 -3.13 -11.43 -21.40
C LYS A 72 -1.61 -11.53 -21.23
N GLN A 73 -1.02 -10.71 -20.35
CA GLN A 73 0.42 -10.73 -20.09
C GLN A 73 0.86 -12.04 -19.46
N ALA A 74 0.14 -12.54 -18.45
CA ALA A 74 0.41 -13.85 -17.84
C ALA A 74 0.33 -14.99 -18.87
N HIS A 75 -0.71 -14.98 -19.71
CA HIS A 75 -0.91 -16.00 -20.74
C HIS A 75 0.19 -15.95 -21.81
N LYS A 76 0.58 -14.75 -22.25
CA LYS A 76 1.70 -14.54 -23.17
C LYS A 76 3.03 -15.03 -22.59
N GLN A 77 3.22 -14.90 -21.27
CA GLN A 77 4.37 -15.46 -20.56
C GLN A 77 4.29 -16.99 -20.40
N GLY A 78 3.19 -17.64 -20.84
CA GLY A 78 2.98 -19.08 -20.79
C GLY A 78 2.45 -19.57 -19.45
N SER A 79 1.90 -18.71 -18.61
CA SER A 79 1.37 -19.08 -17.31
C SER A 79 0.09 -19.92 -17.42
N THR A 80 -0.14 -20.82 -16.47
CA THR A 80 -1.37 -21.61 -16.34
C THR A 80 -2.18 -21.24 -15.10
N ILE A 81 -1.68 -20.34 -14.26
CA ILE A 81 -2.44 -19.69 -13.19
C ILE A 81 -2.05 -18.22 -13.04
N ARG A 82 -3.05 -17.35 -12.97
CA ARG A 82 -2.89 -15.94 -12.62
C ARG A 82 -3.63 -15.66 -11.31
N VAL A 83 -2.90 -15.16 -10.33
CA VAL A 83 -3.47 -14.72 -9.05
C VAL A 83 -3.67 -13.21 -9.07
N GLY A 84 -4.92 -12.78 -8.91
CA GLY A 84 -5.30 -11.38 -8.79
C GLY A 84 -5.17 -10.83 -7.37
N VAL A 85 -5.51 -9.55 -7.22
CA VAL A 85 -5.45 -8.84 -5.94
C VAL A 85 -6.82 -8.86 -5.24
N GLU A 86 -6.83 -8.52 -3.96
CA GLU A 86 -8.06 -8.47 -3.16
C GLU A 86 -9.04 -7.42 -3.71
N LEU A 87 -10.31 -7.80 -3.89
CA LEU A 87 -11.39 -6.93 -4.38
C LEU A 87 -11.07 -6.20 -5.70
N GLU A 88 -10.27 -6.80 -6.58
CA GLU A 88 -9.74 -6.13 -7.77
C GLU A 88 -10.80 -5.65 -8.77
N LEU A 89 -11.99 -6.26 -8.82
CA LEU A 89 -13.05 -5.83 -9.75
C LEU A 89 -13.73 -4.53 -9.30
N SER A 90 -13.86 -4.30 -8.00
CA SER A 90 -14.40 -3.05 -7.44
C SER A 90 -13.32 -2.00 -7.15
N GLY A 91 -12.09 -2.44 -6.89
CA GLY A 91 -11.13 -1.70 -6.08
C GLY A 91 -11.39 -1.93 -4.58
N TYR A 92 -10.33 -1.84 -3.77
CA TYR A 92 -10.41 -2.19 -2.35
C TYR A 92 -11.09 -1.10 -1.52
N SER A 93 -10.71 0.17 -1.71
CA SER A 93 -11.17 1.28 -0.89
C SER A 93 -12.53 1.86 -1.33
N CYS A 94 -13.51 1.02 -1.66
CA CYS A 94 -14.88 1.49 -1.98
C CYS A 94 -15.66 1.97 -0.74
N LEU A 95 -15.22 1.61 0.47
CA LEU A 95 -15.81 2.05 1.74
C LEU A 95 -17.34 1.76 1.78
N ASP A 96 -18.16 2.75 2.17
CA ASP A 96 -19.61 2.58 2.29
C ASP A 96 -20.31 2.23 0.96
N HIS A 97 -19.66 2.41 -0.20
CA HIS A 97 -20.20 1.93 -1.48
C HIS A 97 -20.39 0.41 -1.50
N PHE A 98 -19.73 -0.36 -0.62
CA PHE A 98 -20.03 -1.79 -0.46
C PHE A 98 -21.43 -2.06 0.09
N PHE A 99 -22.12 -1.09 0.70
CA PHE A 99 -23.53 -1.23 1.07
C PHE A 99 -24.48 -1.02 -0.12
N GLU A 100 -24.02 -0.34 -1.17
CA GLU A 100 -24.78 -0.09 -2.39
C GLU A 100 -24.82 -1.36 -3.23
N LYS A 101 -26.03 -1.77 -3.65
CA LYS A 101 -26.20 -2.97 -4.48
C LYS A 101 -25.51 -2.84 -5.85
N ASP A 102 -25.36 -1.61 -6.33
CA ASP A 102 -24.77 -1.28 -7.63
C ASP A 102 -23.30 -1.75 -7.69
N THR A 103 -22.54 -1.61 -6.58
CA THR A 103 -21.15 -2.08 -6.50
C THR A 103 -21.04 -3.58 -6.78
N GLU A 104 -21.87 -4.39 -6.12
CA GLU A 104 -21.91 -5.84 -6.36
C GLU A 104 -22.38 -6.15 -7.79
N THR A 105 -23.39 -5.43 -8.28
CA THR A 105 -23.96 -5.63 -9.62
C THR A 105 -22.92 -5.42 -10.72
N HIS A 106 -22.18 -4.33 -10.67
CA HIS A 106 -21.13 -4.02 -11.65
C HIS A 106 -19.92 -4.97 -11.54
N CYS A 107 -19.63 -5.51 -10.36
CA CYS A 107 -18.65 -6.59 -10.24
C CYS A 107 -19.11 -7.88 -10.94
N TRP A 108 -20.40 -8.24 -10.86
CA TRP A 108 -20.94 -9.38 -11.60
C TRP A 108 -20.88 -9.17 -13.12
N GLU A 109 -21.22 -7.98 -13.60
CA GLU A 109 -21.07 -7.61 -15.02
C GLU A 109 -19.61 -7.73 -15.48
N SER A 110 -18.67 -7.22 -14.67
CA SER A 110 -17.23 -7.33 -14.94
C SER A 110 -16.76 -8.79 -14.97
N LEU A 111 -17.25 -9.62 -14.05
CA LEU A 111 -16.94 -11.05 -14.01
C LEU A 111 -17.47 -11.78 -15.25
N ILE A 112 -18.68 -11.46 -15.71
CA ILE A 112 -19.25 -12.04 -16.94
C ILE A 112 -18.34 -11.77 -18.14
N GLU A 113 -17.85 -10.54 -18.30
CA GLU A 113 -16.92 -10.20 -19.38
C GLU A 113 -15.58 -10.91 -19.24
N LEU A 114 -15.05 -11.05 -18.02
CA LEU A 114 -13.84 -11.83 -17.77
C LEU A 114 -14.03 -13.32 -18.11
N LEU A 115 -15.17 -13.92 -17.78
CA LEU A 115 -15.52 -15.30 -18.12
C LEU A 115 -15.63 -15.48 -19.64
N ARG A 116 -16.27 -14.53 -20.35
CA ARG A 116 -16.34 -14.55 -21.83
C ARG A 116 -14.96 -14.49 -22.45
N PHE A 117 -14.11 -13.56 -21.98
CA PHE A 117 -12.75 -13.39 -22.46
C PHE A 117 -11.88 -14.64 -22.22
N SER A 118 -12.04 -15.30 -21.07
CA SER A 118 -11.21 -16.43 -20.64
C SER A 118 -11.70 -17.81 -21.08
N LYS A 119 -12.77 -17.89 -21.89
CA LYS A 119 -13.42 -19.15 -22.29
C LYS A 119 -12.47 -20.14 -22.94
N ASP A 120 -11.61 -19.66 -23.84
CA ASP A 120 -10.69 -20.50 -24.63
C ASP A 120 -9.27 -20.52 -24.04
N LEU A 121 -9.04 -19.87 -22.90
CA LEU A 121 -7.74 -19.87 -22.23
C LEU A 121 -7.58 -21.12 -21.36
N ASN A 122 -6.47 -21.83 -21.55
CA ASN A 122 -6.06 -22.91 -20.66
C ASN A 122 -5.32 -22.35 -19.43
N MET A 123 -6.03 -21.56 -18.62
CA MET A 123 -5.50 -20.88 -17.46
C MET A 123 -6.55 -20.81 -16.33
N ILE A 124 -6.10 -20.99 -15.10
CA ILE A 124 -6.87 -20.66 -13.89
C ILE A 124 -6.69 -19.19 -13.56
N ILE A 125 -7.80 -18.47 -13.36
CA ILE A 125 -7.81 -17.07 -12.99
C ILE A 125 -8.43 -16.94 -11.61
N VAL A 126 -7.68 -16.40 -10.66
CA VAL A 126 -8.19 -16.03 -9.32
C VAL A 126 -8.40 -14.52 -9.33
N THR A 127 -9.63 -14.06 -9.07
CA THR A 127 -10.01 -12.63 -9.09
C THR A 127 -10.80 -12.25 -7.85
N GLY A 128 -10.77 -11.00 -7.41
CA GLY A 128 -11.41 -10.53 -6.18
C GLY A 128 -12.66 -9.66 -6.42
N MET A 129 -13.75 -9.92 -5.69
CA MET A 129 -14.97 -9.10 -5.71
C MET A 129 -15.83 -9.29 -4.46
N PRO A 130 -16.71 -8.32 -4.11
CA PRO A 130 -17.72 -8.53 -3.09
C PRO A 130 -18.82 -9.49 -3.59
N VAL A 131 -19.28 -10.41 -2.74
CA VAL A 131 -20.39 -11.31 -3.05
C VAL A 131 -21.37 -11.37 -1.90
N ARG A 132 -22.66 -11.17 -2.19
CA ARG A 132 -23.73 -11.32 -1.21
C ARG A 132 -24.22 -12.75 -1.14
N PHE A 133 -24.12 -13.33 0.04
CA PHE A 133 -24.75 -14.61 0.37
C PHE A 133 -25.79 -14.40 1.46
N ARG A 134 -27.06 -14.64 1.12
CA ARG A 134 -28.21 -14.29 1.97
C ARG A 134 -28.24 -12.77 2.23
N ALA A 135 -28.25 -12.36 3.49
CA ALA A 135 -28.28 -10.95 3.88
C ALA A 135 -26.88 -10.32 4.06
N ALA A 136 -25.81 -11.13 4.01
CA ALA A 136 -24.45 -10.67 4.29
C ALA A 136 -23.63 -10.52 3.01
N ILE A 137 -22.73 -9.53 2.98
CA ILE A 137 -21.75 -9.34 1.92
C ILE A 137 -20.41 -9.89 2.44
N TYR A 138 -19.71 -10.61 1.57
CA TYR A 138 -18.42 -11.22 1.85
C TYR A 138 -17.38 -10.63 0.88
N ASN A 139 -16.19 -10.38 1.40
CA ASN A 139 -15.01 -10.15 0.57
C ASN A 139 -14.58 -11.53 0.02
N CYS A 140 -14.61 -11.70 -1.30
CA CYS A 140 -14.39 -12.99 -1.92
C CYS A 140 -13.29 -12.95 -2.97
N MET A 141 -12.59 -14.08 -3.09
CA MET A 141 -11.85 -14.42 -4.30
C MET A 141 -12.64 -15.48 -5.07
N VAL A 142 -12.77 -15.30 -6.37
CA VAL A 142 -13.48 -16.17 -7.31
C VAL A 142 -12.45 -16.87 -8.19
N VAL A 143 -12.47 -18.20 -8.17
CA VAL A 143 -11.62 -19.05 -9.01
C VAL A 143 -12.38 -19.39 -10.28
N CYS A 144 -11.81 -19.05 -11.44
CA CYS A 144 -12.40 -19.26 -12.75
C CYS A 144 -11.46 -20.07 -13.65
N ALA A 145 -12.02 -20.87 -14.56
CA ALA A 145 -11.28 -21.46 -15.68
C ALA A 145 -12.22 -21.77 -16.85
N LYS A 146 -11.73 -21.62 -18.08
CA LYS A 146 -12.49 -21.91 -19.32
C LYS A 146 -13.89 -21.30 -19.34
N GLY A 147 -13.97 -20.04 -18.90
CA GLY A 147 -15.22 -19.26 -18.85
C GLY A 147 -16.27 -19.74 -17.84
N LYS A 148 -15.87 -20.55 -16.84
CA LYS A 148 -16.73 -21.03 -15.75
C LYS A 148 -16.16 -20.66 -14.38
N ILE A 149 -17.04 -20.48 -13.41
CA ILE A 149 -16.67 -20.33 -12.00
C ILE A 149 -16.48 -21.72 -11.40
N ILE A 150 -15.36 -21.94 -10.72
CA ILE A 150 -15.03 -23.19 -10.03
C ILE A 150 -15.37 -23.08 -8.54
N LEU A 151 -15.01 -21.96 -7.91
CA LEU A 151 -15.18 -21.74 -6.47
C LEU A 151 -15.32 -20.24 -6.17
N ILE A 152 -16.23 -19.89 -5.28
CA ILE A 152 -16.27 -18.57 -4.63
C ILE A 152 -15.77 -18.74 -3.19
N HIS A 153 -14.60 -18.17 -2.89
CA HIS A 153 -13.93 -18.28 -1.60
C HIS A 153 -14.11 -16.99 -0.78
N PRO A 154 -14.94 -16.97 0.28
CA PRO A 154 -15.10 -15.82 1.17
C PRO A 154 -14.00 -15.73 2.23
N LYS A 155 -13.57 -14.50 2.54
CA LYS A 155 -12.59 -14.16 3.58
C LYS A 155 -13.11 -14.53 4.97
N ASN A 156 -12.22 -15.05 5.80
CA ASN A 156 -12.43 -15.54 7.15
C ASN A 156 -11.92 -14.58 8.22
N ALA A 157 -10.73 -14.01 8.03
CA ALA A 157 -10.12 -13.04 8.95
C ALA A 157 -10.25 -11.63 8.36
N MET A 158 -10.92 -10.72 9.06
CA MET A 158 -11.13 -9.34 8.61
C MET A 158 -10.02 -8.42 9.14
N CYS A 159 -9.62 -7.44 8.34
CA CYS A 159 -8.75 -6.35 8.80
C CYS A 159 -9.60 -5.24 9.45
N ASP A 160 -9.42 -4.99 10.74
CA ASP A 160 -10.09 -3.90 11.48
C ASP A 160 -9.13 -3.00 12.26
N ASP A 161 -7.81 -3.14 12.02
CA ASP A 161 -6.77 -2.34 12.64
C ASP A 161 -6.33 -1.16 11.77
N ASP A 162 -5.91 -0.07 12.42
CA ASP A 162 -5.37 1.15 11.80
C ASP A 162 -6.30 1.76 10.72
N VAL A 163 -5.92 1.74 9.44
CA VAL A 163 -6.72 2.25 8.32
C VAL A 163 -7.91 1.33 7.96
N TYR A 164 -7.83 0.05 8.31
CA TYR A 164 -8.78 -0.96 7.85
C TYR A 164 -10.01 -1.07 8.76
N ARG A 165 -11.17 -1.34 8.16
CA ARG A 165 -12.48 -1.46 8.85
C ARG A 165 -13.41 -2.46 8.19
N GLU A 166 -12.88 -3.56 7.69
CA GLU A 166 -13.60 -4.48 6.81
C GLU A 166 -14.91 -5.00 7.43
N SER A 167 -14.94 -5.23 8.75
CA SER A 167 -16.14 -5.73 9.44
C SER A 167 -17.34 -4.78 9.38
N ARG A 168 -17.11 -3.49 9.06
CA ARG A 168 -18.17 -2.52 8.79
C ARG A 168 -19.03 -3.01 7.63
N TYR A 169 -18.40 -3.43 6.52
CA TYR A 169 -19.07 -3.76 5.27
C TYR A 169 -19.26 -5.27 5.10
N PHE A 170 -18.23 -6.05 5.44
CA PHE A 170 -18.17 -7.48 5.21
C PHE A 170 -18.46 -8.30 6.48
N LYS A 171 -18.72 -9.59 6.29
CA LYS A 171 -18.79 -10.58 7.37
C LYS A 171 -17.75 -11.66 7.15
N SER A 172 -17.15 -12.14 8.23
CA SER A 172 -16.28 -13.32 8.17
C SER A 172 -17.07 -14.58 7.85
N TRP A 173 -16.50 -15.43 7.03
CA TRP A 173 -17.05 -16.75 6.75
C TRP A 173 -16.88 -17.70 7.93
N LYS A 174 -18.00 -18.12 8.56
CA LYS A 174 -18.00 -18.93 9.79
C LYS A 174 -18.51 -20.37 9.61
N HIS A 175 -18.66 -20.84 8.38
CA HIS A 175 -19.17 -22.19 8.10
C HIS A 175 -18.07 -23.26 8.01
N GLY A 176 -16.83 -22.93 8.40
CA GLY A 176 -15.69 -23.82 8.29
C GLY A 176 -15.47 -24.30 6.85
N THR A 177 -15.10 -25.56 6.72
CA THR A 177 -14.68 -26.22 5.46
C THR A 177 -15.85 -26.88 4.70
N LYS A 178 -17.09 -26.64 5.15
CA LYS A 178 -18.31 -27.12 4.49
C LYS A 178 -18.71 -26.16 3.39
N LEU A 179 -18.62 -26.62 2.15
CA LEU A 179 -19.07 -25.87 0.98
C LEU A 179 -20.60 -25.73 0.98
N GLN A 180 -21.07 -24.53 0.65
CA GLN A 180 -22.46 -24.25 0.30
C GLN A 180 -22.58 -24.17 -1.23
N MET A 181 -23.80 -24.30 -1.75
CA MET A 181 -24.08 -24.07 -3.17
C MET A 181 -24.62 -22.66 -3.37
N PHE A 182 -24.10 -21.96 -4.37
CA PHE A 182 -24.46 -20.59 -4.71
C PHE A 182 -24.98 -20.52 -6.14
N ASN A 183 -26.20 -20.03 -6.31
CA ASN A 183 -26.80 -19.88 -7.64
C ASN A 183 -26.19 -18.67 -8.36
N VAL A 184 -25.36 -18.89 -9.38
CA VAL A 184 -24.80 -17.78 -10.18
C VAL A 184 -25.70 -17.38 -11.35
N LYS A 185 -26.67 -18.23 -11.71
CA LYS A 185 -27.64 -17.96 -12.78
C LYS A 185 -28.48 -16.72 -12.53
N GLN A 186 -28.80 -16.42 -11.26
CA GLN A 186 -29.50 -15.19 -10.87
C GLN A 186 -28.74 -13.89 -11.24
N HIS A 187 -27.43 -13.99 -11.51
CA HIS A 187 -26.57 -12.87 -11.91
C HIS A 187 -26.31 -12.84 -13.44
N GLY A 188 -26.98 -13.69 -14.24
CA GLY A 188 -26.83 -13.70 -15.69
C GLY A 188 -25.66 -14.54 -16.23
N ILE A 189 -25.10 -15.42 -15.40
CA ILE A 189 -24.06 -16.38 -15.81
C ILE A 189 -24.73 -17.68 -16.28
N ASP A 190 -24.27 -18.22 -17.42
CA ASP A 190 -24.74 -19.50 -17.97
C ASP A 190 -24.06 -20.69 -17.27
N GLN A 191 -24.34 -20.81 -15.97
CA GLN A 191 -23.90 -21.87 -15.08
C GLN A 191 -24.92 -21.98 -13.94
N ASP A 192 -25.19 -23.19 -13.45
CA ASP A 192 -26.16 -23.41 -12.37
C ASP A 192 -25.57 -23.02 -11.00
N ASP A 193 -25.54 -23.93 -10.03
CA ASP A 193 -24.97 -23.64 -8.72
C ASP A 193 -23.46 -23.90 -8.71
N VAL A 194 -22.72 -23.06 -7.97
CA VAL A 194 -21.26 -23.20 -7.76
C VAL A 194 -20.91 -23.34 -6.28
N PRO A 195 -19.82 -24.03 -5.94
CA PRO A 195 -19.33 -24.08 -4.57
C PRO A 195 -18.99 -22.69 -4.01
N PHE A 196 -19.46 -22.42 -2.79
CA PHE A 196 -19.20 -21.21 -2.01
C PHE A 196 -18.67 -21.60 -0.62
N GLY A 197 -17.46 -21.16 -0.28
CA GLY A 197 -16.82 -21.45 1.00
C GLY A 197 -15.35 -21.85 0.86
N HIS A 198 -14.85 -22.60 1.84
CA HIS A 198 -13.45 -23.00 1.94
C HIS A 198 -13.28 -24.44 1.42
N GLY A 199 -12.58 -24.62 0.30
CA GLY A 199 -12.31 -25.92 -0.31
C GLY A 199 -11.07 -25.89 -1.19
N ILE A 200 -10.58 -27.09 -1.54
CA ILE A 200 -9.41 -27.29 -2.40
C ILE A 200 -9.87 -27.42 -3.84
N VAL A 201 -9.27 -26.66 -4.76
CA VAL A 201 -9.48 -26.84 -6.20
C VAL A 201 -8.42 -27.82 -6.71
N GLU A 202 -8.84 -28.95 -7.29
CA GLU A 202 -7.95 -29.96 -7.86
C GLU A 202 -8.15 -30.05 -9.37
N THR A 203 -7.07 -29.88 -10.13
CA THR A 203 -7.06 -29.99 -11.59
C THR A 203 -7.08 -31.45 -12.06
N LEU A 204 -7.34 -31.70 -13.35
CA LEU A 204 -7.41 -33.06 -13.90
C LEU A 204 -6.08 -33.82 -13.81
N ASP A 205 -4.97 -33.09 -13.84
CA ASP A 205 -3.60 -33.57 -13.67
C ASP A 205 -3.11 -33.50 -12.20
N GLY A 206 -4.02 -33.28 -11.25
CA GLY A 206 -3.81 -33.47 -9.82
C GLY A 206 -3.09 -32.33 -9.09
N VAL A 207 -3.08 -31.11 -9.64
CA VAL A 207 -2.58 -29.92 -8.93
C VAL A 207 -3.64 -29.40 -7.97
N LYS A 208 -3.28 -29.29 -6.70
CA LYS A 208 -4.16 -28.80 -5.63
C LYS A 208 -3.87 -27.34 -5.32
N ILE A 209 -4.91 -26.52 -5.41
CA ILE A 209 -4.86 -25.07 -5.22
C ILE A 209 -5.80 -24.68 -4.09
N ALA A 210 -5.34 -23.82 -3.19
CA ALA A 210 -6.18 -23.19 -2.18
C ALA A 210 -6.04 -21.67 -2.24
N ILE A 211 -7.03 -21.00 -1.66
CA ILE A 211 -7.10 -19.55 -1.59
C ILE A 211 -6.90 -19.10 -0.14
N GLU A 212 -6.22 -17.99 0.00
CA GLU A 212 -6.06 -17.22 1.23
C GLU A 212 -6.22 -15.74 0.86
N ILE A 213 -6.70 -14.90 1.77
CA ILE A 213 -6.96 -13.48 1.48
C ILE A 213 -6.28 -12.61 2.54
N CYS A 214 -5.23 -11.89 2.12
CA CYS A 214 -4.57 -10.84 2.90
C CYS A 214 -4.24 -11.26 4.35
N GLU A 215 -4.87 -10.63 5.35
CA GLU A 215 -4.73 -10.83 6.81
C GLU A 215 -4.69 -12.29 7.27
N GLU A 216 -5.40 -13.17 6.55
CA GLU A 216 -5.46 -14.59 6.88
C GLU A 216 -4.07 -15.24 6.98
N MET A 217 -3.09 -14.72 6.24
CA MET A 217 -1.69 -15.19 6.28
C MET A 217 -1.07 -15.07 7.68
N TRP A 218 -1.35 -13.99 8.41
CA TRP A 218 -0.74 -13.72 9.72
C TRP A 218 -1.75 -13.75 10.88
N ALA A 219 -2.98 -14.14 10.61
CA ALA A 219 -3.92 -14.54 11.65
C ALA A 219 -3.32 -15.67 12.51
N ALA A 220 -3.59 -15.64 13.82
CA ALA A 220 -3.04 -16.62 14.78
C ALA A 220 -3.33 -18.08 14.38
N THR A 221 -4.42 -18.31 13.65
CA THR A 221 -4.79 -19.59 13.04
C THR A 221 -4.89 -19.45 11.53
N SER A 222 -3.75 -19.20 10.87
CA SER A 222 -3.70 -19.05 9.42
C SER A 222 -4.26 -20.28 8.67
N PRO A 223 -5.17 -20.09 7.70
CA PRO A 223 -5.68 -21.17 6.84
C PRO A 223 -4.59 -21.93 6.09
N SER A 224 -3.46 -21.28 5.79
CA SER A 224 -2.32 -21.92 5.11
C SER A 224 -1.83 -23.19 5.80
N VAL A 225 -1.89 -23.28 7.13
CA VAL A 225 -1.53 -24.50 7.86
C VAL A 225 -2.44 -25.65 7.45
N LEU A 226 -3.75 -25.40 7.44
CA LEU A 226 -4.77 -26.40 7.08
C LEU A 226 -4.62 -26.84 5.61
N TRP A 227 -4.33 -25.89 4.71
CA TRP A 227 -4.06 -26.16 3.31
C TRP A 227 -2.82 -27.04 3.10
N ALA A 228 -1.72 -26.70 3.75
CA ALA A 228 -0.47 -27.46 3.65
C ALA A 228 -0.62 -28.89 4.19
N LEU A 229 -1.33 -29.06 5.31
CA LEU A 229 -1.60 -30.38 5.90
C LEU A 229 -2.47 -31.27 5.00
N ASN A 230 -3.30 -30.68 4.14
CA ASN A 230 -4.11 -31.40 3.14
C ASN A 230 -3.39 -31.58 1.79
N GLY A 231 -2.10 -31.26 1.73
CA GLY A 231 -1.27 -31.49 0.54
C GLY A 231 -1.53 -30.51 -0.59
N VAL A 232 -2.05 -29.30 -0.31
CA VAL A 232 -2.21 -28.24 -1.32
C VAL A 232 -0.85 -27.86 -1.90
N ASP A 233 -0.70 -27.88 -3.22
CA ASP A 233 0.56 -27.54 -3.91
C ASP A 233 0.79 -26.02 -3.93
N ILE A 234 -0.26 -25.25 -4.21
CA ILE A 234 -0.21 -23.80 -4.42
C ILE A 234 -1.25 -23.10 -3.54
N ILE A 235 -0.80 -22.12 -2.75
CA ILE A 235 -1.67 -21.20 -2.01
C ILE A 235 -1.65 -19.85 -2.71
N CYS A 236 -2.83 -19.37 -3.10
CA CYS A 236 -3.01 -18.09 -3.79
C CYS A 236 -3.51 -17.04 -2.80
N ASN A 237 -2.70 -16.02 -2.52
CA ASN A 237 -3.03 -14.91 -1.67
C ASN A 237 -3.27 -13.62 -2.49
N GLY A 238 -4.53 -13.19 -2.55
CA GLY A 238 -4.90 -11.86 -3.03
C GLY A 238 -4.92 -10.87 -1.86
N SER A 239 -4.24 -9.74 -2.00
CA SER A 239 -4.03 -8.76 -0.94
C SER A 239 -4.28 -7.32 -1.39
N ALA A 240 -4.65 -6.48 -0.42
CA ALA A 240 -4.69 -5.02 -0.52
C ALA A 240 -3.95 -4.40 0.69
N SER A 241 -2.67 -4.70 0.81
CA SER A 241 -1.84 -4.25 1.92
C SER A 241 -1.15 -2.92 1.58
N HIS A 242 -1.59 -1.84 2.23
CA HIS A 242 -1.08 -0.49 1.98
C HIS A 242 0.39 -0.29 2.39
N HIS A 243 1.02 0.80 1.96
CA HIS A 243 2.36 1.22 2.31
C HIS A 243 2.43 1.75 3.75
N VAL A 244 3.40 1.27 4.51
CA VAL A 244 3.88 1.90 5.74
C VAL A 244 5.39 1.78 5.72
N LEU A 245 6.10 2.83 6.15
CA LEU A 245 7.56 2.86 6.18
C LEU A 245 8.13 1.60 6.86
N GLY A 246 8.99 0.88 6.15
CA GLY A 246 9.67 -0.34 6.60
C GLY A 246 8.79 -1.60 6.71
N LYS A 247 7.48 -1.51 6.42
CA LYS A 247 6.55 -2.64 6.57
C LYS A 247 6.74 -3.71 5.50
N SER A 248 7.01 -3.32 4.26
CA SER A 248 7.11 -4.25 3.13
C SER A 248 8.20 -5.30 3.31
N ALA A 249 9.36 -4.90 3.85
CA ALA A 249 10.44 -5.82 4.17
C ALA A 249 10.01 -6.91 5.16
N LYS A 250 9.31 -6.51 6.22
CA LYS A 250 8.76 -7.45 7.21
C LYS A 250 7.71 -8.36 6.57
N ARG A 251 6.79 -7.81 5.78
CA ARG A 251 5.72 -8.58 5.12
C ARG A 251 6.28 -9.67 4.21
N ILE A 252 7.24 -9.34 3.34
CA ILE A 252 7.77 -10.32 2.39
C ILE A 252 8.66 -11.36 3.09
N CYS A 253 9.61 -10.95 3.94
CA CYS A 253 10.51 -11.90 4.58
C CYS A 253 9.83 -12.69 5.71
N GLN A 254 9.16 -12.01 6.64
CA GLN A 254 8.71 -12.62 7.89
C GLN A 254 7.34 -13.30 7.77
N LEU A 255 6.56 -12.98 6.74
CA LEU A 255 5.24 -13.57 6.53
C LEU A 255 5.23 -14.43 5.27
N VAL A 256 5.40 -13.84 4.08
CA VAL A 256 5.27 -14.57 2.81
C VAL A 256 6.35 -15.66 2.67
N GLN A 257 7.61 -15.31 2.86
CA GLN A 257 8.73 -16.24 2.72
C GLN A 257 8.73 -17.27 3.85
N ASP A 258 8.66 -16.84 5.10
CA ASP A 258 8.71 -17.72 6.27
C ASP A 258 7.53 -18.70 6.34
N LEU A 259 6.33 -18.32 5.87
CA LEU A 259 5.20 -19.24 5.80
C LEU A 259 5.48 -20.39 4.82
N SER A 260 6.02 -20.08 3.64
CA SER A 260 6.45 -21.09 2.67
C SER A 260 7.64 -21.91 3.17
N THR A 261 8.57 -21.33 3.94
CA THR A 261 9.64 -22.06 4.64
C THR A 261 9.04 -23.07 5.63
N LYS A 262 8.08 -22.64 6.44
CA LYS A 262 7.48 -23.46 7.50
C LYS A 262 6.63 -24.61 6.95
N LEU A 263 5.84 -24.33 5.92
CA LEU A 263 4.81 -25.26 5.43
C LEU A 263 5.18 -25.99 4.14
N GLY A 264 6.19 -25.51 3.41
CA GLY A 264 6.47 -25.94 2.04
C GLY A 264 5.31 -25.61 1.08
N GLY A 265 5.53 -25.89 -0.20
CA GLY A 265 4.60 -25.53 -1.27
C GLY A 265 4.95 -24.20 -1.92
N VAL A 266 4.17 -23.88 -2.94
CA VAL A 266 4.22 -22.60 -3.65
C VAL A 266 3.24 -21.64 -2.98
N TYR A 267 3.70 -20.42 -2.73
CA TYR A 267 2.89 -19.34 -2.21
C TYR A 267 2.94 -18.16 -3.19
N LEU A 268 1.78 -17.77 -3.69
CA LEU A 268 1.61 -16.70 -4.67
C LEU A 268 0.96 -15.50 -3.97
N TYR A 269 1.73 -14.46 -3.72
CA TYR A 269 1.25 -13.23 -3.08
C TYR A 269 1.06 -12.15 -4.15
N SER A 270 -0.16 -11.67 -4.34
CA SER A 270 -0.48 -10.56 -5.25
C SER A 270 -1.12 -9.41 -4.49
N ASN A 271 -0.59 -8.20 -4.65
CA ASN A 271 -1.02 -7.03 -3.91
C ASN A 271 -1.34 -5.86 -4.84
N LEU A 272 -2.28 -5.00 -4.45
CA LEU A 272 -2.50 -3.72 -5.13
C LEU A 272 -1.21 -2.88 -5.18
N ARG A 273 -1.07 -2.05 -6.22
CA ARG A 273 0.01 -1.07 -6.34
C ARG A 273 -0.53 0.25 -6.87
N GLY A 274 -0.36 1.33 -6.12
CA GLY A 274 -0.82 2.67 -6.52
C GLY A 274 -1.80 3.30 -5.52
N PHE A 275 -2.53 4.31 -5.98
CA PHE A 275 -3.52 5.05 -5.19
C PHE A 275 -4.89 4.68 -5.71
N ASP A 276 -5.83 4.19 -4.89
CA ASP A 276 -7.15 3.73 -5.36
C ASP A 276 -8.32 4.64 -4.99
N GLY A 277 -8.06 5.82 -4.41
CA GLY A 277 -9.09 6.81 -4.08
C GLY A 277 -9.14 7.27 -2.62
N ASP A 278 -8.46 6.61 -1.68
CA ASP A 278 -8.30 7.07 -0.28
C ASP A 278 -6.85 7.51 0.02
N ARG A 279 -6.60 8.05 1.20
CA ARG A 279 -5.31 8.59 1.68
C ARG A 279 -4.16 7.59 1.84
N ILE A 280 -4.28 6.40 1.28
CA ILE A 280 -3.30 5.33 1.32
C ILE A 280 -2.72 5.09 -0.07
N TYR A 281 -1.50 4.57 -0.10
CA TYR A 281 -0.86 4.06 -1.30
C TYR A 281 -0.61 2.57 -1.09
N PHE A 282 -0.89 1.71 -2.06
CA PHE A 282 -0.55 0.29 -2.01
C PHE A 282 0.80 0.06 -2.68
N ASP A 283 1.67 -0.73 -2.06
CA ASP A 283 3.08 -0.82 -2.44
C ASP A 283 3.45 -2.12 -3.16
N GLY A 284 2.49 -2.82 -3.78
CA GLY A 284 2.76 -4.00 -4.59
C GLY A 284 3.59 -5.04 -3.82
N MET A 285 4.83 -5.27 -4.27
CA MET A 285 5.74 -6.32 -3.76
C MET A 285 5.17 -7.73 -3.89
N SER A 286 4.31 -7.92 -4.89
CA SER A 286 3.76 -9.22 -5.25
C SER A 286 4.91 -10.20 -5.52
N ALA A 287 4.83 -11.42 -5.01
CA ALA A 287 5.96 -12.35 -4.97
C ALA A 287 5.54 -13.80 -5.22
N ILE A 288 6.42 -14.54 -5.90
CA ILE A 288 6.31 -15.99 -6.11
C ILE A 288 7.34 -16.66 -5.21
N VAL A 289 6.88 -17.47 -4.27
CA VAL A 289 7.73 -18.16 -3.29
C VAL A 289 7.50 -19.67 -3.35
N GLN A 290 8.57 -20.46 -3.28
CA GLN A 290 8.47 -21.90 -3.11
C GLN A 290 9.46 -22.39 -2.05
N ASN A 291 8.95 -23.13 -1.07
CA ASN A 291 9.72 -23.73 0.02
C ASN A 291 10.71 -22.76 0.68
N GLY A 292 10.28 -21.53 0.94
CA GLY A 292 11.09 -20.49 1.58
C GLY A 292 12.05 -19.72 0.66
N LYS A 293 11.96 -19.92 -0.65
CA LYS A 293 12.79 -19.22 -1.65
C LYS A 293 11.92 -18.37 -2.55
N ILE A 294 12.31 -17.11 -2.75
CA ILE A 294 11.63 -16.17 -3.65
C ILE A 294 12.17 -16.39 -5.07
N TYR A 295 11.29 -16.51 -6.06
CA TYR A 295 11.64 -16.75 -7.46
C TYR A 295 11.44 -15.49 -8.31
N LYS A 296 10.38 -14.74 -8.05
CA LYS A 296 10.09 -13.46 -8.70
C LYS A 296 9.44 -12.51 -7.73
N GLN A 297 9.60 -11.22 -8.01
CA GLN A 297 8.96 -10.15 -7.27
C GLN A 297 8.72 -8.94 -8.16
N ILE A 298 7.55 -8.34 -8.01
CA ILE A 298 7.19 -7.05 -8.61
C ILE A 298 7.73 -5.91 -7.74
N ALA A 299 8.21 -4.84 -8.38
CA ALA A 299 8.72 -3.64 -7.70
C ALA A 299 7.69 -3.00 -6.74
N GLN A 300 8.21 -2.39 -5.67
CA GLN A 300 7.41 -1.80 -4.60
C GLN A 300 6.64 -0.55 -5.04
N PHE A 301 7.35 0.42 -5.61
CA PHE A 301 6.79 1.70 -6.05
C PHE A 301 7.12 1.91 -7.51
N ASP A 302 6.10 2.16 -8.29
CA ASP A 302 6.17 2.24 -9.74
C ASP A 302 4.91 2.94 -10.23
N LEU A 303 4.86 3.31 -11.50
CA LEU A 303 3.73 4.02 -12.09
C LEU A 303 2.80 3.12 -12.91
N GLU A 304 3.26 1.98 -13.41
CA GLU A 304 2.49 1.21 -14.40
C GLU A 304 1.18 0.67 -13.80
N ASP A 305 0.09 0.74 -14.56
CA ASP A 305 -1.24 0.30 -14.10
C ASP A 305 -1.31 -1.23 -13.93
N VAL A 306 -0.49 -1.98 -14.67
CA VAL A 306 -0.42 -3.45 -14.64
C VAL A 306 1.03 -3.91 -14.62
N ALA A 307 1.41 -4.67 -13.59
CA ALA A 307 2.66 -5.41 -13.56
C ALA A 307 2.39 -6.91 -13.35
N VAL A 308 3.09 -7.76 -14.12
CA VAL A 308 2.94 -9.22 -14.05
C VAL A 308 4.32 -9.87 -14.07
N GLU A 309 4.57 -10.71 -13.07
CA GLU A 309 5.77 -11.55 -12.99
C GLU A 309 5.37 -13.02 -12.97
N SER A 310 6.13 -13.85 -13.69
CA SER A 310 5.88 -15.29 -13.79
C SER A 310 7.13 -16.12 -13.52
N ALA A 311 6.95 -17.28 -12.91
CA ALA A 311 8.01 -18.26 -12.69
C ALA A 311 7.58 -19.65 -13.12
N LEU A 312 8.47 -20.40 -13.77
CA LEU A 312 8.32 -21.82 -13.99
C LEU A 312 8.89 -22.59 -12.80
N LEU A 313 8.03 -23.36 -12.13
CA LEU A 313 8.36 -24.09 -10.91
C LEU A 313 8.16 -25.60 -11.10
N ASP A 314 8.91 -26.37 -10.33
CA ASP A 314 8.74 -27.82 -10.19
C ASP A 314 8.00 -28.10 -8.89
N LEU A 315 6.73 -28.51 -8.97
CA LEU A 315 5.88 -28.76 -7.82
C LEU A 315 6.32 -30.00 -7.02
N ASN A 316 7.04 -30.95 -7.63
CA ASN A 316 7.52 -32.14 -6.93
C ASN A 316 8.53 -31.82 -5.83
N LYS A 317 9.27 -30.71 -5.97
CA LYS A 317 10.16 -30.21 -4.91
C LYS A 317 9.42 -29.99 -3.59
N SER A 318 8.18 -29.52 -3.64
CA SER A 318 7.38 -29.23 -2.45
C SER A 318 6.89 -30.49 -1.76
N ALA A 319 6.53 -31.53 -2.51
CA ALA A 319 6.18 -32.84 -1.93
C ALA A 319 7.38 -33.42 -1.15
N THR A 320 8.57 -33.48 -1.76
CA THR A 320 9.78 -33.96 -1.09
C THR A 320 10.17 -33.08 0.10
N TYR A 321 10.03 -31.76 -0.02
CA TYR A 321 10.32 -30.81 1.06
C TYR A 321 9.47 -31.11 2.30
N ARG A 322 8.16 -31.32 2.12
CA ARG A 322 7.23 -31.61 3.22
C ARG A 322 7.48 -32.97 3.85
N THR A 323 7.69 -34.02 3.05
CA THR A 323 7.94 -35.38 3.57
C THR A 323 9.22 -35.46 4.39
N LYS A 324 10.24 -34.65 4.07
CA LYS A 324 11.48 -34.54 4.87
C LYS A 324 11.23 -33.96 6.27
N ILE A 325 10.19 -33.15 6.45
CA ILE A 325 9.83 -32.53 7.73
C ILE A 325 8.92 -33.49 8.49
N ALA A 326 9.51 -34.31 9.35
CA ALA A 326 8.82 -35.38 10.08
C ALA A 326 7.58 -34.89 10.85
N SER A 327 7.67 -33.74 11.53
CA SER A 327 6.55 -33.17 12.30
C SER A 327 5.38 -32.74 11.41
N LEU A 328 5.66 -32.16 10.24
CA LEU A 328 4.63 -31.76 9.28
C LEU A 328 3.94 -32.98 8.68
N SER A 329 4.72 -34.00 8.28
CA SER A 329 4.21 -35.26 7.75
C SER A 329 3.30 -35.98 8.76
N GLU A 330 3.73 -36.06 10.02
CA GLU A 330 2.94 -36.66 11.10
C GLU A 330 1.61 -35.92 11.32
N LEU A 331 1.63 -34.59 11.38
CA LEU A 331 0.41 -33.80 11.51
C LEU A 331 -0.52 -33.95 10.31
N SER A 332 0.04 -34.01 9.10
CA SER A 332 -0.73 -34.21 7.86
C SER A 332 -1.46 -35.56 7.88
N SER A 333 -0.82 -36.62 8.40
CA SER A 333 -1.42 -37.97 8.48
C SER A 333 -2.68 -38.06 9.34
N ARG A 334 -2.91 -37.07 10.22
CA ARG A 334 -4.06 -37.00 11.14
C ARG A 334 -4.96 -35.81 10.87
N ALA A 335 -4.69 -35.04 9.82
CA ALA A 335 -5.45 -33.85 9.48
C ALA A 335 -6.87 -34.23 9.00
N GLU A 336 -7.85 -33.39 9.33
CA GLU A 336 -9.20 -33.53 8.78
C GLU A 336 -9.16 -33.29 7.26
N LEU A 337 -9.78 -34.19 6.51
CA LEU A 337 -9.87 -34.11 5.06
C LEU A 337 -10.83 -33.00 4.64
N LEU A 338 -10.38 -32.16 3.72
CA LEU A 338 -11.15 -31.02 3.23
C LEU A 338 -11.93 -31.37 1.97
N SER A 339 -13.00 -30.60 1.74
CA SER A 339 -13.78 -30.69 0.51
C SER A 339 -12.92 -30.32 -0.70
N THR A 340 -12.89 -31.19 -1.70
CA THR A 340 -12.19 -30.97 -2.97
C THR A 340 -13.19 -30.73 -4.11
N ILE A 341 -12.92 -29.72 -4.93
CA ILE A 341 -13.66 -29.38 -6.14
C ILE A 341 -12.79 -29.71 -7.34
N THR A 342 -13.27 -30.55 -8.25
CA THR A 342 -12.55 -30.85 -9.50
C THR A 342 -12.71 -29.70 -10.50
N ALA A 343 -11.60 -29.13 -10.93
CA ALA A 343 -11.53 -28.20 -12.06
C ALA A 343 -11.26 -28.96 -13.36
N ASN A 344 -12.10 -28.77 -14.37
CA ASN A 344 -11.99 -29.44 -15.67
C ASN A 344 -10.90 -28.82 -16.58
N ILE A 345 -9.67 -28.81 -16.09
CA ILE A 345 -8.50 -28.20 -16.72
C ILE A 345 -7.23 -28.97 -16.35
N GLU A 346 -6.28 -29.04 -17.28
CA GLU A 346 -4.90 -29.49 -17.06
C GLU A 346 -4.00 -28.26 -17.11
N VAL A 347 -3.09 -28.14 -16.14
CA VAL A 347 -2.24 -26.96 -15.94
C VAL A 347 -0.75 -27.28 -15.84
N VAL A 348 -0.41 -28.56 -15.72
CA VAL A 348 0.96 -29.08 -15.74
C VAL A 348 1.48 -28.98 -17.17
N GLN A 349 2.69 -28.45 -17.29
CA GLN A 349 3.41 -28.29 -18.53
C GLN A 349 4.39 -29.44 -18.75
N PRO A 350 4.71 -29.78 -20.01
CA PRO A 350 5.78 -30.71 -20.32
C PRO A 350 7.10 -30.29 -19.64
N HIS A 351 7.99 -31.27 -19.46
CA HIS A 351 9.31 -31.02 -18.89
C HIS A 351 10.04 -29.90 -19.66
N ASP A 352 10.50 -28.90 -18.92
CA ASP A 352 11.27 -27.77 -19.44
C ASP A 352 12.53 -27.58 -18.59
N ASN A 353 13.68 -27.58 -19.25
CA ASN A 353 14.99 -27.44 -18.62
C ASN A 353 15.26 -26.02 -18.11
N ASN A 354 14.39 -25.05 -18.43
CA ASN A 354 14.56 -23.64 -18.08
C ASN A 354 13.79 -23.24 -16.81
N LEU A 355 13.92 -24.03 -15.74
CA LEU A 355 13.37 -23.64 -14.43
C LEU A 355 13.94 -22.30 -13.97
N ASP A 356 13.09 -21.44 -13.44
CA ASP A 356 13.54 -20.19 -12.83
C ASP A 356 14.40 -20.48 -11.58
N ALA A 357 15.43 -19.67 -11.36
CA ALA A 357 16.27 -19.74 -10.18
C ALA A 357 15.75 -18.78 -9.09
N PRO A 358 15.95 -19.11 -7.80
CA PRO A 358 15.68 -18.18 -6.70
C PRO A 358 16.48 -16.88 -6.83
N ILE A 359 15.88 -15.78 -6.39
CA ILE A 359 16.50 -14.45 -6.35
C ILE A 359 16.82 -14.03 -4.91
N VAL A 360 17.78 -13.11 -4.77
CA VAL A 360 18.04 -12.40 -3.52
C VAL A 360 17.31 -11.08 -3.57
N GLN A 361 16.54 -10.80 -2.52
CA GLN A 361 15.71 -9.60 -2.47
C GLN A 361 16.49 -8.41 -1.90
N THR A 362 16.30 -7.25 -2.52
CA THR A 362 16.72 -5.96 -1.98
C THR A 362 15.50 -5.15 -1.57
N PHE A 363 15.64 -4.40 -0.48
CA PHE A 363 14.58 -3.56 0.05
C PHE A 363 15.08 -2.13 0.13
N TYR A 364 14.17 -1.19 -0.08
CA TYR A 364 14.41 0.19 0.28
C TYR A 364 14.48 0.33 1.80
N THR A 365 15.40 1.16 2.27
CA THR A 365 15.35 1.73 3.61
C THR A 365 14.14 2.65 3.75
N GLU A 366 13.67 2.91 4.97
CA GLU A 366 12.54 3.82 5.22
C GLU A 366 12.77 5.21 4.57
N ARG A 367 14.01 5.70 4.57
CA ARG A 367 14.37 6.94 3.87
C ARG A 367 14.22 6.85 2.36
N GLU A 368 14.70 5.76 1.75
CA GLU A 368 14.53 5.55 0.31
C GLU A 368 13.06 5.39 -0.06
N GLU A 369 12.21 4.81 0.80
CA GLU A 369 10.77 4.74 0.54
C GLU A 369 10.13 6.13 0.45
N ILE A 370 10.62 7.14 1.17
CA ILE A 370 10.17 8.54 1.03
C ILE A 370 10.49 9.12 -0.36
N PHE A 371 11.57 8.67 -1.02
CA PHE A 371 11.89 9.05 -2.40
C PHE A 371 10.99 8.37 -3.44
N GLN A 372 10.20 7.38 -3.04
CA GLN A 372 9.50 6.51 -3.98
C GLN A 372 7.97 6.60 -3.82
N ALA A 373 7.46 6.44 -2.60
CA ALA A 373 6.01 6.31 -2.35
C ALA A 373 5.24 7.64 -2.55
N PRO A 374 5.60 8.76 -1.88
CA PRO A 374 4.89 10.03 -2.09
C PRO A 374 4.93 10.52 -3.55
N PRO A 375 6.05 10.42 -4.29
CA PRO A 375 6.07 10.73 -5.73
C PRO A 375 5.08 9.92 -6.57
N ALA A 376 5.04 8.59 -6.40
CA ALA A 376 4.11 7.73 -7.13
C ALA A 376 2.64 8.03 -6.76
N TYR A 377 2.38 8.26 -5.47
CA TYR A 377 1.07 8.66 -4.96
C TYR A 377 0.57 9.95 -5.61
N LEU A 378 1.40 11.00 -5.63
CA LEU A 378 1.03 12.29 -6.24
C LEU A 378 0.83 12.19 -7.75
N TRP A 379 1.57 11.34 -8.46
CA TRP A 379 1.31 11.14 -9.89
C TRP A 379 -0.09 10.56 -10.13
N HIS A 380 -0.45 9.52 -9.37
CA HIS A 380 -1.76 8.89 -9.49
C HIS A 380 -2.90 9.79 -9.02
N TYR A 381 -2.68 10.56 -7.95
CA TYR A 381 -3.65 11.55 -7.49
C TYR A 381 -3.91 12.61 -8.56
N LEU A 382 -2.84 13.16 -9.17
CA LEU A 382 -2.93 14.17 -10.22
C LEU A 382 -3.71 13.66 -11.44
N ARG A 383 -3.29 12.52 -12.01
CA ARG A 383 -3.90 12.00 -13.25
C ARG A 383 -5.37 11.60 -13.05
N ARG A 384 -5.76 11.16 -11.85
CA ARG A 384 -7.14 10.70 -11.53
C ARG A 384 -8.06 11.84 -11.11
N SER A 385 -7.53 12.88 -10.46
CA SER A 385 -8.31 14.11 -10.17
C SER A 385 -8.57 14.95 -11.42
N ASN A 386 -7.82 14.72 -12.50
CA ASN A 386 -7.84 15.51 -13.73
C ASN A 386 -7.49 17.00 -13.50
N ALA A 387 -6.82 17.31 -12.37
CA ALA A 387 -6.27 18.63 -12.11
C ALA A 387 -5.15 18.97 -13.11
N ALA A 388 -4.95 20.26 -13.36
CA ALA A 388 -3.93 20.76 -14.30
C ALA A 388 -2.51 20.64 -13.73
N GLY A 389 -2.38 20.51 -12.41
CA GLY A 389 -1.11 20.49 -11.71
C GLY A 389 -1.29 20.76 -10.22
N TYR A 390 -0.23 21.26 -9.61
CA TYR A 390 -0.12 21.52 -8.19
C TYR A 390 0.22 22.98 -7.90
N PHE A 391 -0.32 23.49 -6.80
CA PHE A 391 0.04 24.78 -6.23
C PHE A 391 0.62 24.59 -4.81
N LEU A 392 1.79 25.15 -4.54
CA LEU A 392 2.43 25.12 -3.21
C LEU A 392 2.74 26.53 -2.68
N PRO A 393 2.20 26.89 -1.50
CA PRO A 393 2.74 27.96 -0.66
C PRO A 393 4.18 27.65 -0.23
N LEU A 394 5.17 28.16 -0.95
CA LEU A 394 6.58 27.85 -0.73
C LEU A 394 7.19 28.87 0.23
N SER A 395 7.54 28.44 1.46
CA SER A 395 8.03 29.35 2.51
C SER A 395 9.55 29.48 2.57
N GLY A 396 10.29 28.61 1.87
CA GLY A 396 11.75 28.50 2.01
C GLY A 396 12.20 27.77 3.29
N GLY A 397 11.25 27.14 4.00
CA GLY A 397 11.50 26.25 5.14
C GLY A 397 11.47 24.76 4.76
N ALA A 398 11.91 23.91 5.70
CA ALA A 398 12.11 22.48 5.47
C ALA A 398 10.87 21.75 4.94
N ASP A 399 9.69 21.95 5.53
CA ASP A 399 8.53 21.13 5.15
C ASP A 399 8.04 21.46 3.74
N SER A 400 7.90 22.75 3.41
CA SER A 400 7.55 23.17 2.05
C SER A 400 8.64 22.81 1.03
N GLY A 401 9.91 22.84 1.43
CA GLY A 401 11.02 22.34 0.62
C GLY A 401 10.88 20.84 0.34
N ALA A 402 10.56 20.03 1.35
CA ALA A 402 10.37 18.59 1.17
C ALA A 402 9.19 18.28 0.25
N THR A 403 8.06 18.99 0.40
CA THR A 403 6.93 18.90 -0.54
C THR A 403 7.36 19.24 -1.97
N ALA A 404 8.15 20.30 -2.17
CA ALA A 404 8.66 20.68 -3.49
C ALA A 404 9.61 19.62 -4.09
N ALA A 405 10.51 19.06 -3.28
CA ALA A 405 11.40 17.97 -3.71
C ALA A 405 10.60 16.72 -4.12
N ILE A 406 9.56 16.35 -3.38
CA ILE A 406 8.68 15.23 -3.71
C ILE A 406 7.98 15.43 -5.07
N ILE A 407 7.52 16.64 -5.39
CA ILE A 407 6.93 16.95 -6.71
C ILE A 407 7.97 16.82 -7.82
N TYR A 408 9.21 17.27 -7.59
CA TYR A 408 10.28 17.06 -8.55
C TYR A 408 10.58 15.57 -8.77
N LEU A 409 10.66 14.78 -7.70
CA LEU A 409 10.84 13.33 -7.76
C LEU A 409 9.70 12.62 -8.50
N MET A 410 8.46 13.13 -8.38
CA MET A 410 7.33 12.66 -9.17
C MET A 410 7.60 12.89 -10.66
N CYS A 411 8.03 14.10 -11.05
CA CYS A 411 8.36 14.42 -12.43
C CYS A 411 9.52 13.55 -12.94
N GLU A 412 10.57 13.36 -12.14
CA GLU A 412 11.70 12.49 -12.46
C GLU A 412 11.25 11.06 -12.72
N LYS A 413 10.43 10.51 -11.83
CA LYS A 413 9.87 9.17 -11.97
C LYS A 413 9.07 9.04 -13.27
N VAL A 414 8.18 9.98 -13.56
CA VAL A 414 7.38 9.96 -14.80
C VAL A 414 8.26 10.01 -16.04
N CYS A 415 9.20 10.96 -16.10
CA CYS A 415 10.12 11.11 -17.23
C CYS A 415 11.00 9.87 -17.44
N GLN A 416 11.47 9.24 -16.35
CA GLN A 416 12.24 8.01 -16.42
C GLN A 416 11.44 6.87 -17.04
N HIS A 417 10.18 6.69 -16.66
CA HIS A 417 9.32 5.65 -17.26
C HIS A 417 9.08 5.93 -18.74
N ILE A 418 8.78 7.18 -19.12
CA ILE A 418 8.61 7.55 -20.53
C ILE A 418 9.89 7.22 -21.33
N ALA A 419 11.06 7.55 -20.80
CA ALA A 419 12.34 7.23 -21.43
C ALA A 419 12.55 5.72 -21.59
N THR A 420 12.30 4.92 -20.56
CA THR A 420 12.42 3.46 -20.60
C THR A 420 11.46 2.82 -21.63
N TYR A 421 10.21 3.29 -21.71
CA TYR A 421 9.25 2.78 -22.68
C TYR A 421 9.65 3.14 -24.13
N LYS A 422 10.13 4.38 -24.34
CA LYS A 422 10.68 4.82 -25.64
C LYS A 422 11.89 4.00 -26.05
N GLU A 423 12.82 3.74 -25.14
CA GLU A 423 14.02 2.91 -25.39
C GLU A 423 13.64 1.46 -25.77
N LYS A 424 12.66 0.88 -25.08
CA LYS A 424 12.16 -0.47 -25.38
C LYS A 424 11.32 -0.55 -26.67
N GLY A 425 10.93 0.58 -27.26
CA GLY A 425 10.10 0.61 -28.46
C GLY A 425 8.68 0.05 -28.25
N ILE A 426 8.15 0.14 -27.03
CA ILE A 426 6.81 -0.36 -26.66
C ILE A 426 5.85 0.80 -26.39
N PRO A 427 4.53 0.62 -26.61
CA PRO A 427 3.54 1.65 -26.30
C PRO A 427 3.56 2.04 -24.82
N LEU A 428 3.40 3.34 -24.53
CA LEU A 428 3.32 3.85 -23.16
C LEU A 428 2.14 3.22 -22.40
N ASP A 429 2.39 2.85 -21.14
CA ASP A 429 1.34 2.43 -20.23
C ASP A 429 0.30 3.56 -20.04
N PRO A 430 -1.01 3.25 -19.96
CA PRO A 430 -2.05 4.25 -19.72
C PRO A 430 -1.83 5.10 -18.47
N SER A 431 -1.04 4.63 -17.49
CA SER A 431 -0.70 5.41 -16.31
C SER A 431 0.15 6.66 -16.64
N LEU A 432 0.83 6.70 -17.78
CA LEU A 432 1.66 7.83 -18.24
C LEU A 432 0.88 8.84 -19.09
N TYR A 433 -0.45 8.72 -19.11
CA TYR A 433 -1.33 9.63 -19.82
C TYR A 433 -1.77 10.72 -18.85
N PHE A 434 -1.78 11.96 -19.32
CA PHE A 434 -2.22 13.13 -18.56
C PHE A 434 -3.33 13.83 -19.35
N GLN A 435 -4.48 14.05 -18.69
CA GLN A 435 -5.68 14.63 -19.32
C GLN A 435 -6.04 13.93 -20.65
N GLY A 436 -5.96 12.59 -20.64
CA GLY A 436 -6.30 11.73 -21.78
C GLY A 436 -5.25 11.64 -22.89
N LYS A 437 -4.08 12.29 -22.76
CA LYS A 437 -3.03 12.29 -23.78
C LYS A 437 -1.73 11.66 -23.26
N PRO A 438 -1.01 10.88 -24.08
CA PRO A 438 0.29 10.34 -23.68
C PRO A 438 1.30 11.46 -23.43
N LEU A 439 2.11 11.31 -22.39
CA LEU A 439 3.21 12.23 -22.13
C LEU A 439 4.45 11.87 -22.94
N GLU A 440 5.10 12.89 -23.51
CA GLU A 440 6.33 12.73 -24.29
C GLU A 440 7.57 13.33 -23.63
N GLU A 441 7.40 14.21 -22.65
CA GLU A 441 8.50 14.92 -21.99
C GLU A 441 9.35 13.97 -21.16
N THR A 442 10.67 13.99 -21.39
CA THR A 442 11.67 13.18 -20.69
C THR A 442 12.60 14.03 -19.82
N ASP A 443 12.47 15.35 -19.84
CA ASP A 443 13.15 16.28 -18.95
C ASP A 443 12.29 16.57 -17.71
N PRO A 444 12.71 16.12 -16.51
CA PRO A 444 11.96 16.34 -15.28
C PRO A 444 11.71 17.82 -14.96
N LYS A 445 12.63 18.71 -15.30
CA LYS A 445 12.48 20.16 -15.00
C LYS A 445 11.41 20.80 -15.88
N LYS A 446 11.32 20.40 -17.16
CA LYS A 446 10.27 20.87 -18.07
C LYS A 446 8.91 20.30 -17.70
N LEU A 447 8.85 19.05 -17.25
CA LEU A 447 7.61 18.49 -16.74
C LEU A 447 7.17 19.22 -15.46
N CYS A 448 8.12 19.49 -14.55
CA CYS A 448 7.90 20.25 -13.33
C CYS A 448 7.39 21.67 -13.64
N SER A 449 7.97 22.38 -14.62
CA SER A 449 7.53 23.72 -15.00
C SER A 449 6.12 23.75 -15.62
N ARG A 450 5.64 22.62 -16.16
CA ARG A 450 4.26 22.53 -16.66
C ARG A 450 3.26 22.22 -15.55
N LEU A 451 3.66 21.43 -14.55
CA LEU A 451 2.75 20.86 -13.56
C LEU A 451 2.81 21.57 -12.20
N PHE A 452 3.84 22.36 -11.92
CA PHE A 452 4.09 22.83 -10.56
C PHE A 452 4.23 24.36 -10.47
N TYR A 453 3.36 24.94 -9.66
CA TYR A 453 3.30 26.37 -9.38
C TYR A 453 3.56 26.63 -7.91
N THR A 454 4.43 27.58 -7.63
CA THR A 454 4.84 27.93 -6.28
C THR A 454 4.71 29.43 -6.04
N CYS A 455 4.37 29.79 -4.81
CA CYS A 455 4.25 31.19 -4.42
C CYS A 455 4.86 31.43 -3.04
N TYR A 456 5.80 32.39 -2.96
CA TYR A 456 6.26 32.94 -1.69
C TYR A 456 5.36 34.11 -1.31
N MET A 457 4.56 33.91 -0.26
CA MET A 457 3.58 34.90 0.22
C MET A 457 4.16 35.70 1.40
N LYS A 458 4.78 36.82 1.08
CA LYS A 458 5.54 37.64 2.01
C LYS A 458 4.68 38.59 2.82
N SER A 459 5.14 38.89 4.03
CA SER A 459 4.63 39.96 4.89
C SER A 459 5.72 41.00 5.11
N LYS A 460 5.38 42.13 5.72
CA LYS A 460 6.36 43.14 6.20
C LYS A 460 7.43 42.59 7.15
N ASN A 461 7.19 41.44 7.78
CA ASN A 461 8.10 40.80 8.72
C ASN A 461 8.99 39.73 8.07
N SER A 462 8.72 39.39 6.81
CA SER A 462 9.45 38.36 6.07
C SER A 462 10.89 38.79 5.78
N SER A 463 11.84 37.89 6.02
CA SER A 463 13.25 38.11 5.73
C SER A 463 13.56 37.95 4.25
N LYS A 464 14.62 38.61 3.78
CA LYS A 464 15.08 38.46 2.38
C LYS A 464 15.64 37.05 2.16
N GLU A 465 16.19 36.46 3.21
CA GLU A 465 16.80 35.15 3.23
C GLU A 465 15.78 34.04 2.97
N THR A 466 14.58 34.09 3.57
CA THR A 466 13.51 33.10 3.30
C THR A 466 12.97 33.22 1.86
N GLU A 467 12.79 34.44 1.36
CA GLU A 467 12.37 34.70 -0.04
C GLU A 467 13.40 34.14 -1.03
N GLN A 468 14.69 34.43 -0.82
CA GLN A 468 15.78 33.94 -1.67
C GLN A 468 15.90 32.42 -1.64
N ARG A 469 15.75 31.78 -0.47
CA ARG A 469 15.74 30.31 -0.39
C ARG A 469 14.56 29.72 -1.16
N ALA A 470 13.35 30.26 -1.00
CA ALA A 470 12.18 29.79 -1.73
C ALA A 470 12.38 29.90 -3.25
N GLN A 471 12.92 31.02 -3.72
CA GLN A 471 13.25 31.21 -5.13
C GLN A 471 14.29 30.18 -5.62
N ALA A 472 15.39 30.01 -4.90
CA ALA A 472 16.46 29.07 -5.27
C ALA A 472 15.97 27.62 -5.32
N ILE A 473 15.08 27.21 -4.39
CA ILE A 473 14.41 25.91 -4.43
C ILE A 473 13.65 25.76 -5.75
N ALA A 474 12.74 26.69 -6.05
CA ALA A 474 11.87 26.62 -7.22
C ALA A 474 12.66 26.59 -8.53
N GLU A 475 13.67 27.45 -8.67
CA GLU A 475 14.56 27.50 -9.84
C GLU A 475 15.35 26.20 -10.02
N SER A 476 15.85 25.61 -8.93
CA SER A 476 16.66 24.39 -9.00
C SER A 476 15.89 23.18 -9.55
N ILE A 477 14.59 23.10 -9.26
CA ILE A 477 13.69 22.01 -9.69
C ILE A 477 12.87 22.36 -10.94
N GLY A 478 12.96 23.59 -11.43
CA GLY A 478 12.21 24.07 -12.60
C GLY A 478 10.74 24.41 -12.34
N ALA A 479 10.33 24.68 -11.10
CA ALA A 479 8.95 25.06 -10.78
C ALA A 479 8.66 26.52 -11.18
N ASN A 480 7.40 26.85 -11.47
CA ASN A 480 6.99 28.26 -11.62
C ASN A 480 7.04 28.94 -10.26
N PHE A 481 7.64 30.13 -10.17
CA PHE A 481 7.80 30.86 -8.92
C PHE A 481 7.21 32.27 -9.03
N THR A 482 6.44 32.65 -8.02
CA THR A 482 5.89 34.00 -7.88
C THR A 482 6.07 34.51 -6.45
N VAL A 483 6.12 35.82 -6.29
CA VAL A 483 6.14 36.48 -4.98
C VAL A 483 4.91 37.38 -4.87
N GLN A 484 4.16 37.23 -3.79
CA GLN A 484 2.96 38.04 -3.50
C GLN A 484 3.04 38.60 -2.08
N SER A 485 2.71 39.88 -1.89
CA SER A 485 2.58 40.45 -0.54
C SER A 485 1.16 40.23 -0.01
N ILE A 486 1.07 39.85 1.26
CA ILE A 486 -0.22 39.71 1.97
C ILE A 486 -0.61 40.97 2.75
N ASP A 487 0.27 41.98 2.80
CA ASP A 487 0.15 43.09 3.75
C ASP A 487 -1.12 43.92 3.52
N ALA A 488 -1.48 44.19 2.27
CA ALA A 488 -2.70 44.94 1.95
C ALA A 488 -3.97 44.20 2.40
N THR A 489 -4.01 42.88 2.19
CA THR A 489 -5.13 42.03 2.64
C THR A 489 -5.22 41.98 4.16
N VAL A 490 -4.09 41.80 4.83
CA VAL A 490 -4.01 41.73 6.29
C VAL A 490 -4.40 43.06 6.93
N GLU A 491 -3.90 44.18 6.40
CA GLU A 491 -4.21 45.52 6.91
C GLU A 491 -5.68 45.85 6.71
N SER A 492 -6.27 45.52 5.56
CA SER A 492 -7.71 45.70 5.30
C SER A 492 -8.58 44.94 6.33
N LEU A 493 -8.23 43.68 6.63
CA LEU A 493 -8.92 42.88 7.65
C LEU A 493 -8.76 43.47 9.06
N LYS A 494 -7.54 43.90 9.40
CA LYS A 494 -7.23 44.54 10.68
C LYS A 494 -8.03 45.84 10.84
N GLU A 495 -7.98 46.73 9.85
CA GLU A 495 -8.69 48.01 9.87
C GLU A 495 -10.20 47.83 9.98
N THR A 496 -10.77 46.86 9.27
CA THR A 496 -12.21 46.57 9.32
C THR A 496 -12.64 46.22 10.75
N PHE A 497 -11.89 45.35 11.42
CA PHE A 497 -12.16 44.99 12.82
C PHE A 497 -11.95 46.19 13.77
N SER A 498 -10.82 46.89 13.63
CA SER A 498 -10.45 48.03 14.47
C SER A 498 -11.48 49.16 14.40
N LYS A 499 -12.01 49.45 13.19
CA LYS A 499 -13.04 50.48 12.97
C LYS A 499 -14.39 50.05 13.55
N ALA A 500 -14.77 48.78 13.42
CA ALA A 500 -16.05 48.28 13.91
C ALA A 500 -16.13 48.21 15.45
N HIS A 501 -14.99 48.05 16.13
CA HIS A 501 -14.94 47.83 17.58
C HIS A 501 -14.14 48.89 18.34
N GLU A 502 -13.63 49.92 17.66
CA GLU A 502 -12.84 51.02 18.25
C GLU A 502 -11.60 50.53 19.03
N VAL A 503 -10.96 49.45 18.56
CA VAL A 503 -9.75 48.87 19.17
C VAL A 503 -8.55 49.06 18.25
N ASN A 504 -7.40 49.43 18.79
CA ASN A 504 -6.14 49.47 18.04
C ASN A 504 -5.34 48.17 18.24
N LEU A 505 -5.33 47.30 17.23
CA LEU A 505 -4.57 46.05 17.25
C LEU A 505 -3.12 46.28 16.79
N THR A 506 -2.16 46.00 17.67
CA THR A 506 -0.71 46.08 17.38
C THR A 506 0.03 44.82 17.83
N HIS A 507 1.21 44.57 17.27
CA HIS A 507 2.07 43.45 17.71
C HIS A 507 2.65 43.64 19.13
N GLU A 508 2.54 44.84 19.68
CA GLU A 508 2.95 45.20 21.06
C GLU A 508 1.76 45.25 22.03
N HIS A 509 0.57 44.80 21.60
CA HIS A 509 -0.62 44.84 22.43
C HIS A 509 -0.42 43.99 23.71
N PRO A 510 -0.83 44.50 24.89
CA PRO A 510 -0.57 43.83 26.18
C PRO A 510 -1.27 42.46 26.29
N ASP A 511 -2.47 42.32 25.71
CA ASP A 511 -3.17 41.03 25.64
C ASP A 511 -2.55 40.11 24.58
N TYR A 512 -2.04 38.96 25.02
CA TYR A 512 -1.50 37.91 24.15
C TYR A 512 -2.47 37.48 23.05
N ARG A 513 -3.79 37.45 23.33
CA ARG A 513 -4.80 37.03 22.34
C ARG A 513 -4.85 37.96 21.14
N ALA A 514 -4.68 39.26 21.36
CA ALA A 514 -4.64 40.26 20.30
C ALA A 514 -3.40 40.06 19.41
N ARG A 515 -2.23 39.79 20.02
CA ARG A 515 -0.99 39.51 19.29
C ARG A 515 -1.11 38.23 18.46
N LEU A 516 -1.60 37.15 19.06
CA LEU A 516 -1.82 35.88 18.37
C LEU A 516 -2.85 36.00 17.23
N ALA A 517 -3.87 36.85 17.38
CA ALA A 517 -4.84 37.11 16.31
C ALA A 517 -4.19 37.72 15.06
N LEU A 518 -3.20 38.62 15.23
CA LEU A 518 -2.45 39.22 14.13
C LEU A 518 -1.54 38.22 13.41
N GLU A 519 -1.00 37.23 14.11
CA GLU A 519 -0.24 36.14 13.49
C GLU A 519 -1.18 35.20 12.72
N ASN A 520 -2.30 34.82 13.35
CA ASN A 520 -3.30 33.95 12.74
C ASN A 520 -3.93 34.55 11.48
N ILE A 521 -4.21 35.86 11.44
CA ILE A 521 -4.83 36.47 10.26
C ILE A 521 -3.88 36.50 9.07
N GLN A 522 -2.56 36.67 9.30
CA GLN A 522 -1.54 36.52 8.26
C GLN A 522 -1.52 35.10 7.71
N ALA A 523 -1.56 34.10 8.60
CA ALA A 523 -1.58 32.69 8.21
C ALA A 523 -2.81 32.34 7.36
N ARG A 524 -4.00 32.83 7.75
CA ARG A 524 -5.25 32.61 6.99
C ARG A 524 -5.31 33.39 5.67
N ALA A 525 -4.76 34.60 5.63
CA ALA A 525 -4.67 35.37 4.38
C ALA A 525 -3.86 34.63 3.31
N ARG A 526 -2.78 33.95 3.71
CA ARG A 526 -2.01 33.07 2.80
C ARG A 526 -2.83 31.92 2.26
N MET A 527 -3.66 31.28 3.10
CA MET A 527 -4.56 30.21 2.64
C MET A 527 -5.55 30.72 1.58
N VAL A 528 -6.20 31.86 1.83
CA VAL A 528 -7.13 32.47 0.87
C VAL A 528 -6.46 32.75 -0.47
N LEU A 529 -5.26 33.34 -0.44
CA LEU A 529 -4.48 33.60 -1.65
C LEU A 529 -4.00 32.31 -2.32
N ALA A 530 -3.68 31.26 -1.57
CA ALA A 530 -3.27 29.98 -2.12
C ALA A 530 -4.36 29.37 -3.00
N TYR A 531 -5.60 29.31 -2.49
CA TYR A 531 -6.73 28.82 -3.27
C TYR A 531 -7.11 29.74 -4.44
N MET A 532 -7.00 31.06 -4.25
CA MET A 532 -7.21 32.01 -5.35
C MET A 532 -6.23 31.78 -6.50
N ASN A 533 -4.93 31.59 -6.18
CA ASN A 533 -3.92 31.25 -7.18
C ASN A 533 -4.17 29.88 -7.81
N ALA A 534 -4.49 28.86 -7.00
CA ALA A 534 -4.74 27.51 -7.50
C ALA A 534 -5.90 27.45 -8.50
N GLN A 535 -6.91 28.31 -8.31
CA GLN A 535 -8.06 28.42 -9.20
C GLN A 535 -7.80 29.30 -10.43
N LEU A 536 -7.02 30.38 -10.31
CA LEU A 536 -6.88 31.40 -11.37
C LEU A 536 -5.58 31.30 -12.18
N LEU A 537 -4.52 30.67 -11.66
CA LEU A 537 -3.29 30.47 -12.42
C LEU A 537 -3.51 29.64 -13.69
N PRO A 538 -4.35 28.58 -13.71
CA PRO A 538 -4.68 27.91 -14.96
C PRO A 538 -5.26 28.87 -16.01
N VAL A 539 -6.16 29.77 -15.61
CA VAL A 539 -6.74 30.79 -16.51
C VAL A 539 -5.67 31.71 -17.08
N THR A 540 -4.77 32.22 -16.24
CA THR A 540 -3.70 33.13 -16.71
C THR A 540 -2.65 32.43 -17.57
N ASN A 541 -2.54 31.10 -17.47
CA ASN A 541 -1.60 30.29 -18.24
C ASN A 541 -2.27 29.54 -19.41
N GLY A 542 -3.55 29.78 -19.69
CA GLY A 542 -4.29 29.11 -20.77
C GLY A 542 -4.45 27.60 -20.58
N LEU A 543 -4.46 27.13 -19.33
CA LEU A 543 -4.67 25.73 -18.96
C LEU A 543 -6.14 25.49 -18.58
N GLU A 544 -6.66 24.32 -18.94
CA GLU A 544 -7.97 23.87 -18.48
C GLU A 544 -7.87 23.26 -17.07
N GLY A 545 -8.90 23.49 -16.25
CA GLY A 545 -9.02 22.91 -14.91
C GLY A 545 -8.50 23.81 -13.78
N TYR A 546 -8.03 23.18 -12.71
CA TYR A 546 -7.58 23.82 -11.47
C TYR A 546 -6.26 23.19 -11.00
N LEU A 547 -5.54 23.85 -10.09
CA LEU A 547 -4.38 23.27 -9.41
C LEU A 547 -4.80 22.70 -8.05
N LEU A 548 -4.22 21.58 -7.65
CA LEU A 548 -4.38 21.05 -6.30
C LEU A 548 -3.46 21.80 -5.34
N VAL A 549 -4.01 22.38 -4.28
CA VAL A 549 -3.24 23.03 -3.22
C VAL A 549 -2.57 21.95 -2.38
N LEU A 550 -1.24 22.07 -2.23
CA LEU A 550 -0.43 21.18 -1.41
C LEU A 550 -0.25 21.75 -0.01
N GLY A 551 -0.51 20.91 0.99
CA GLY A 551 -0.15 21.15 2.38
C GLY A 551 1.28 20.69 2.70
N SER A 552 1.87 21.28 3.72
CA SER A 552 3.24 20.96 4.17
C SER A 552 3.36 20.85 5.69
N SER A 553 2.29 20.52 6.40
CA SER A 553 2.41 20.20 7.84
C SER A 553 3.00 18.80 8.02
N ASN A 554 3.97 18.62 8.89
CA ASN A 554 4.49 17.29 9.25
C ASN A 554 3.68 16.66 10.39
N VAL A 555 3.94 15.38 10.67
CA VAL A 555 3.19 14.63 11.69
C VAL A 555 3.41 15.15 13.11
N ASP A 556 4.62 15.65 13.42
CA ASP A 556 4.99 16.07 14.78
C ASP A 556 4.27 17.38 15.16
N GLU A 557 4.25 18.37 14.26
CA GLU A 557 3.49 19.60 14.41
C GLU A 557 1.98 19.32 14.50
N SER A 558 1.49 18.41 13.65
CA SER A 558 0.09 18.01 13.64
C SER A 558 -0.31 17.31 14.95
N LEU A 559 0.60 16.53 15.55
CA LEU A 559 0.38 15.82 16.81
C LEU A 559 0.16 16.75 18.00
N VAL A 560 0.91 17.85 18.09
CA VAL A 560 0.70 18.88 19.12
C VAL A 560 -0.22 20.01 18.66
N GLY A 561 -0.69 19.96 17.41
CA GLY A 561 -1.51 20.98 16.77
C GLY A 561 -0.86 22.37 16.73
N TYR A 562 0.46 22.39 16.50
CA TYR A 562 1.27 23.60 16.30
C TYR A 562 1.09 24.09 14.85
N LEU A 563 -0.11 24.62 14.59
CA LEU A 563 -0.54 25.18 13.29
C LEU A 563 -1.71 26.13 13.53
N THR A 564 -1.95 27.09 12.62
CA THR A 564 -3.17 27.90 12.70
C THR A 564 -4.32 27.17 12.04
N LYS A 565 -5.45 27.01 12.75
CA LYS A 565 -6.63 26.37 12.16
C LYS A 565 -7.11 27.19 10.94
N TYR A 566 -7.16 26.54 9.77
CA TYR A 566 -7.48 27.12 8.46
C TYR A 566 -6.44 28.08 7.87
N ASP A 567 -5.15 27.89 8.18
CA ASP A 567 -4.06 28.45 7.38
C ASP A 567 -3.64 27.49 6.24
N CYS A 568 -2.43 27.65 5.68
CA CYS A 568 -1.90 26.77 4.63
C CYS A 568 -1.65 25.31 5.07
N SER A 569 -1.86 24.97 6.35
CA SER A 569 -2.02 23.58 6.80
C SER A 569 -3.32 22.94 6.32
N SER A 570 -4.31 23.75 5.94
CA SER A 570 -5.54 23.35 5.25
C SER A 570 -5.38 23.53 3.74
N ALA A 571 -5.28 22.41 3.04
CA ALA A 571 -5.02 22.27 1.61
C ALA A 571 -5.87 21.11 1.06
N ASP A 572 -5.73 20.77 -0.23
CA ASP A 572 -6.45 19.64 -0.83
C ASP A 572 -5.82 18.30 -0.41
N ILE A 573 -4.48 18.26 -0.37
CA ILE A 573 -3.69 17.07 -0.08
C ILE A 573 -2.35 17.42 0.56
N ASN A 574 -1.87 16.57 1.47
CA ASN A 574 -0.57 16.74 2.13
C ASN A 574 0.31 15.48 1.97
N PRO A 575 1.35 15.50 1.11
CA PRO A 575 2.18 14.33 0.86
C PRO A 575 3.15 13.99 2.01
N ILE A 576 3.37 14.92 2.95
CA ILE A 576 4.32 14.75 4.06
C ILE A 576 3.65 14.68 5.43
N GLY A 577 2.31 14.69 5.49
CA GLY A 577 1.56 14.82 6.75
C GLY A 577 1.73 13.68 7.75
N SER A 578 2.25 12.53 7.31
CA SER A 578 2.65 11.42 8.19
C SER A 578 4.15 11.32 8.42
N ILE A 579 4.97 12.12 7.74
CA ILE A 579 6.44 12.05 7.85
C ILE A 579 6.88 12.95 9.00
N ASN A 580 7.86 12.47 9.77
CA ASN A 580 8.38 13.18 10.93
C ASN A 580 9.49 14.15 10.56
N LYS A 581 9.71 15.16 11.41
CA LYS A 581 10.64 16.25 11.11
C LYS A 581 12.08 15.78 10.92
N ILE A 582 12.49 14.75 11.65
CA ILE A 582 13.84 14.18 11.56
C ILE A 582 14.03 13.53 10.20
N ASP A 583 13.10 12.66 9.80
CA ASP A 583 13.13 12.00 8.50
C ASP A 583 13.08 13.01 7.35
N LEU A 584 12.26 14.06 7.46
CA LEU A 584 12.19 15.12 6.45
C LEU A 584 13.52 15.85 6.28
N LYS A 585 14.21 16.19 7.38
CA LYS A 585 15.54 16.83 7.30
C LYS A 585 16.58 15.90 6.67
N MET A 586 16.55 14.61 7.02
CA MET A 586 17.45 13.63 6.42
C MET A 586 17.16 13.44 4.92
N PHE A 587 15.88 13.31 4.56
CA PHE A 587 15.42 13.25 3.17
C PHE A 587 15.90 14.45 2.35
N LEU A 588 15.75 15.67 2.87
CA LEU A 588 16.21 16.88 2.19
C LEU A 588 17.73 16.92 2.00
N LYS A 589 18.48 16.45 2.98
CA LYS A 589 19.94 16.33 2.86
C LYS A 589 20.30 15.33 1.77
N ASP A 590 19.69 14.14 1.80
CA ASP A 590 19.92 13.10 0.78
C ASP A 590 19.49 13.59 -0.62
N PHE A 591 18.46 14.44 -0.71
CA PHE A 591 18.04 15.09 -1.97
C PHE A 591 19.05 16.14 -2.43
N ALA A 592 19.59 16.95 -1.52
CA ALA A 592 20.64 17.92 -1.83
C ALA A 592 21.91 17.23 -2.36
N ASP A 593 22.29 16.09 -1.75
CA ASP A 593 23.43 15.26 -2.15
C ASP A 593 23.31 14.73 -3.60
N ARG A 594 22.09 14.72 -4.18
CA ARG A 594 21.84 14.38 -5.60
C ARG A 594 22.07 15.53 -6.58
N GLY A 595 22.61 16.66 -6.12
CA GLY A 595 22.94 17.82 -6.96
C GLY A 595 21.97 19.01 -6.83
N PHE A 596 21.07 18.99 -5.86
CA PHE A 596 20.13 20.09 -5.58
C PHE A 596 20.64 20.98 -4.44
N ALA A 597 21.79 21.62 -4.68
CA ALA A 597 22.52 22.38 -3.65
C ALA A 597 21.70 23.39 -2.83
N PRO A 598 20.70 24.14 -3.37
CA PRO A 598 19.89 25.06 -2.57
C PRO A 598 19.16 24.43 -1.39
N PHE A 599 18.97 23.11 -1.39
CA PHE A 599 18.33 22.41 -0.27
C PHE A 599 19.26 22.26 0.95
N TYR A 600 20.59 22.40 0.82
CA TYR A 600 21.48 22.46 1.98
C TYR A 600 21.17 23.66 2.87
N ASP A 601 20.88 24.81 2.27
CA ASP A 601 20.53 26.03 3.02
C ASP A 601 19.22 25.87 3.78
N VAL A 602 18.29 25.08 3.24
CA VAL A 602 17.02 24.74 3.90
C VAL A 602 17.25 23.85 5.12
N VAL A 603 18.13 22.85 5.00
CA VAL A 603 18.48 21.94 6.12
C VAL A 603 19.22 22.69 7.22
N ALA A 604 20.10 23.64 6.85
CA ALA A 604 20.88 24.43 7.79
C ALA A 604 20.09 25.55 8.47
N ALA A 605 19.00 26.02 7.87
CA ALA A 605 18.20 27.11 8.42
C ALA A 605 17.56 26.75 9.77
N LYS A 606 17.63 27.70 10.73
CA LYS A 606 16.92 27.55 12.01
C LYS A 606 15.40 27.67 11.76
N PRO A 607 14.57 26.69 12.18
CA PRO A 607 13.12 26.79 12.04
C PRO A 607 12.58 27.96 12.86
N SER A 608 11.89 28.89 12.20
CA SER A 608 11.18 29.98 12.86
C SER A 608 10.07 30.55 11.97
N ALA A 609 8.94 30.92 12.57
CA ALA A 609 7.83 31.58 11.89
C ALA A 609 8.02 33.12 11.94
N GLU A 610 8.31 33.73 10.78
CA GLU A 610 8.51 35.18 10.63
C GLU A 610 7.16 35.95 10.58
N LEU A 611 6.29 35.75 11.58
CA LEU A 611 4.95 36.36 11.65
C LEU A 611 4.88 37.63 12.51
N ARG A 612 5.97 37.97 13.21
CA ARG A 612 6.08 39.13 14.10
C ARG A 612 7.35 39.94 13.82
N PRO A 613 7.36 41.26 14.10
CA PRO A 613 8.56 42.08 13.97
C PRO A 613 9.70 41.57 14.85
N SER A 614 10.93 41.60 14.35
CA SER A 614 12.13 41.33 15.15
C SER A 614 12.40 42.52 16.10
N LEU A 615 11.84 42.49 17.30
CA LEU A 615 12.04 43.52 18.34
C LEU A 615 13.44 43.43 18.99
N GLY A 616 14.50 43.28 18.20
CA GLY A 616 15.89 43.13 18.69
C GLY A 616 16.21 41.80 19.40
N VAL A 617 15.27 40.86 19.43
CA VAL A 617 15.44 39.50 19.96
C VAL A 617 15.42 38.51 18.79
N SER A 618 16.35 37.56 18.77
CA SER A 618 16.38 36.50 17.75
C SER A 618 15.02 35.77 17.71
N PRO A 619 14.53 35.41 16.51
CA PRO A 619 13.28 34.67 16.38
C PRO A 619 13.31 33.38 17.21
N GLN A 620 12.29 33.18 18.03
CA GLN A 620 12.10 31.96 18.81
C GLN A 620 11.91 30.77 17.85
N SER A 621 12.49 29.62 18.20
CA SER A 621 12.34 28.41 17.41
C SER A 621 11.01 27.70 17.67
N ASP A 622 10.56 26.88 16.72
CA ASP A 622 9.34 26.08 16.91
C ASP A 622 9.44 25.18 18.15
N GLU A 623 10.60 24.55 18.37
CA GLU A 623 10.82 23.67 19.54
C GLU A 623 10.79 24.46 20.86
N GLU A 624 11.29 25.70 20.86
CA GLU A 624 11.22 26.60 22.01
C GLU A 624 9.77 27.04 22.28
N GLU A 625 8.95 27.26 21.25
CA GLU A 625 7.53 27.61 21.39
C GLU A 625 6.67 26.41 21.80
N ILE A 626 6.97 25.21 21.30
CA ILE A 626 6.33 23.96 21.70
C ILE A 626 6.77 23.57 23.12
N GLY A 627 8.02 23.86 23.49
CA GLY A 627 8.65 23.44 24.75
C GLY A 627 8.97 21.94 24.79
N ILE A 628 9.09 21.30 23.62
CA ILE A 628 9.43 19.88 23.42
C ILE A 628 10.19 19.79 22.10
N THR A 629 11.31 19.07 22.06
CA THR A 629 12.07 18.88 20.82
C THR A 629 11.37 17.89 19.88
N TYR A 630 11.64 17.96 18.58
CA TYR A 630 11.13 17.02 17.60
C TYR A 630 11.57 15.57 17.88
N ALA A 631 12.78 15.37 18.43
CA ALA A 631 13.23 14.05 18.86
C ALA A 631 12.40 13.49 20.03
N GLN A 632 12.07 14.34 21.01
CA GLN A 632 11.19 13.96 22.11
C GLN A 632 9.76 13.71 21.61
N LEU A 633 9.24 14.54 20.70
CA LEU A 633 7.93 14.35 20.08
C LEU A 633 7.85 13.04 19.30
N HIS A 634 8.88 12.69 18.55
CA HIS A 634 8.95 11.43 17.82
C HIS A 634 8.83 10.22 18.76
N GLU A 635 9.61 10.20 19.85
CA GLU A 635 9.53 9.12 20.85
C GLU A 635 8.17 9.06 21.55
N ILE A 636 7.61 10.22 21.93
CA ILE A 636 6.28 10.31 22.53
C ILE A 636 5.21 9.83 21.53
N GLY A 637 5.35 10.19 20.26
CA GLY A 637 4.50 9.77 19.16
C GLY A 637 4.43 8.25 19.09
N LEU A 638 5.57 7.58 19.01
CA LEU A 638 5.70 6.12 18.97
C LEU A 638 5.11 5.43 20.22
N LEU A 639 5.32 6.02 21.39
CA LEU A 639 4.73 5.50 22.63
C LEU A 639 3.19 5.66 22.61
N ARG A 640 2.68 6.80 22.18
CA ARG A 640 1.23 7.05 22.10
C ARG A 640 0.56 6.12 21.08
N LYS A 641 1.16 5.98 19.91
CA LYS A 641 0.74 5.09 18.82
C LYS A 641 2.00 4.63 18.06
N PRO A 642 2.22 3.35 17.78
CA PRO A 642 1.36 2.21 18.06
C PRO A 642 1.48 1.69 19.50
N GLY A 643 2.27 2.31 20.39
CA GLY A 643 2.45 1.81 21.76
C GLY A 643 1.20 1.87 22.66
N TYR A 644 0.19 2.66 22.29
CA TYR A 644 -1.05 2.89 23.07
C TYR A 644 -0.81 3.30 24.53
N TYR A 645 0.34 3.90 24.83
CA TYR A 645 0.67 4.39 26.16
C TYR A 645 -0.05 5.71 26.43
N GLY A 646 -0.89 5.73 27.48
CA GLY A 646 -1.47 6.96 28.04
C GLY A 646 -0.48 7.70 28.96
N LEU A 647 -0.92 8.83 29.52
CA LEU A 647 -0.10 9.76 30.34
C LEU A 647 0.94 9.09 31.25
N PHE A 648 0.50 8.25 32.19
CA PHE A 648 1.39 7.61 33.17
C PHE A 648 2.35 6.62 32.52
N SER A 649 1.87 5.80 31.59
CA SER A 649 2.70 4.79 30.95
C SER A 649 3.74 5.43 30.03
N THR A 650 3.40 6.52 29.33
CA THR A 650 4.37 7.34 28.59
C THR A 650 5.46 7.82 29.53
N PHE A 651 5.10 8.42 30.68
CA PHE A 651 6.07 8.88 31.67
C PHE A 651 7.03 7.78 32.15
N PHE A 652 6.52 6.63 32.60
CA PHE A 652 7.38 5.54 33.10
C PHE A 652 8.33 4.98 32.02
N GLN A 653 7.85 4.89 30.77
CA GLN A 653 8.69 4.49 29.65
C GLN A 653 9.79 5.52 29.37
N LEU A 654 9.46 6.82 29.40
CA LEU A 654 10.44 7.88 29.16
C LEU A 654 11.46 8.01 30.29
N VAL A 655 11.07 7.87 31.56
CA VAL A 655 12.03 7.83 32.68
C VAL A 655 13.06 6.70 32.49
N SER A 656 12.62 5.56 31.96
CA SER A 656 13.51 4.42 31.69
C SER A 656 14.46 4.65 30.50
N ARG A 657 14.03 5.44 29.50
CA ARG A 657 14.78 5.72 28.27
C ARG A 657 15.69 6.94 28.41
N TRP A 658 15.19 8.03 28.98
CA TRP A 658 15.90 9.30 29.17
C TRP A 658 16.67 9.31 30.49
N LYS A 659 17.63 8.40 30.62
CA LYS A 659 18.42 8.18 31.85
C LYS A 659 19.16 9.43 32.37
N ASN A 660 19.35 10.43 31.51
CA ASN A 660 20.03 11.68 31.84
C ASN A 660 19.07 12.77 32.36
N MET A 661 17.77 12.50 32.47
CA MET A 661 16.77 13.44 32.98
C MET A 661 16.20 12.95 34.30
N ILE A 662 16.02 13.85 35.26
CA ILE A 662 15.34 13.50 36.50
C ILE A 662 13.85 13.26 36.23
N PRO A 663 13.20 12.32 36.95
CA PRO A 663 11.78 12.04 36.75
C PRO A 663 10.88 13.29 36.77
N LEU A 664 11.16 14.27 37.63
CA LEU A 664 10.37 15.51 37.65
C LEU A 664 10.34 16.24 36.31
N ASP A 665 11.49 16.39 35.63
CA ASP A 665 11.58 17.06 34.32
C ASP A 665 10.86 16.27 33.23
N VAL A 666 10.99 14.94 33.25
CA VAL A 666 10.26 14.05 32.32
C VAL A 666 8.76 14.22 32.51
N SER A 667 8.28 14.36 33.75
CA SER A 667 6.87 14.55 34.04
C SER A 667 6.32 15.85 33.47
N GLU A 668 7.08 16.96 33.55
CA GLU A 668 6.66 18.25 33.00
C GLU A 668 6.63 18.23 31.46
N ILE A 669 7.57 17.54 30.80
CA ILE A 669 7.52 17.35 29.33
C ILE A 669 6.27 16.57 28.93
N VAL A 670 5.98 15.47 29.64
CA VAL A 670 4.79 14.65 29.38
C VAL A 670 3.51 15.45 29.61
N ILE A 671 3.44 16.24 30.69
CA ILE A 671 2.29 17.12 30.98
C ILE A 671 2.15 18.20 29.90
N ASN A 672 3.24 18.83 29.45
CA ASN A 672 3.23 19.81 28.37
C ASN A 672 2.68 19.19 27.07
N PHE A 673 3.17 17.98 26.71
CA PHE A 673 2.69 17.25 25.55
C PHE A 673 1.18 17.01 25.60
N TYR A 674 0.69 16.35 26.66
CA TYR A 674 -0.73 16.01 26.77
C TYR A 674 -1.61 17.26 26.87
N THR A 675 -1.13 18.32 27.52
CA THR A 675 -1.84 19.61 27.56
C THR A 675 -2.03 20.18 26.17
N ARG A 676 -0.99 20.17 25.32
CA ARG A 676 -1.06 20.66 23.94
C ARG A 676 -1.93 19.76 23.08
N TYR A 677 -1.61 18.47 23.02
CA TYR A 677 -2.35 17.46 22.27
C TYR A 677 -3.85 17.54 22.54
N MET A 678 -4.26 17.60 23.81
CA MET A 678 -5.68 17.67 24.16
C MET A 678 -6.35 18.98 23.76
N LYS A 679 -5.69 20.13 23.98
CA LYS A 679 -6.24 21.45 23.62
C LYS A 679 -6.38 21.60 22.11
N SER A 680 -5.47 21.02 21.34
CA SER A 680 -5.39 21.22 19.89
C SER A 680 -5.98 20.09 19.06
N ARG A 681 -6.42 18.98 19.66
CA ARG A 681 -6.95 17.81 18.91
C ARG A 681 -8.10 18.16 17.95
N HIS A 682 -8.92 19.15 18.28
CA HIS A 682 -9.97 19.68 17.40
C HIS A 682 -9.48 20.26 16.07
N LYS A 683 -8.16 20.42 15.88
CA LYS A 683 -7.55 20.79 14.59
C LYS A 683 -7.40 19.57 13.68
N ALA A 684 -7.05 18.40 14.24
CA ALA A 684 -6.91 17.14 13.51
C ALA A 684 -8.20 16.70 12.79
N THR A 685 -9.36 17.08 13.32
CA THR A 685 -10.68 16.73 12.75
C THR A 685 -10.96 17.40 11.40
N VAL A 686 -10.24 18.48 11.09
CA VAL A 686 -10.34 19.23 9.83
C VAL A 686 -8.98 19.37 9.15
N SER A 687 -8.00 18.57 9.55
CA SER A 687 -6.70 18.54 8.90
C SER A 687 -6.82 18.04 7.46
N THR A 688 -5.95 18.58 6.60
CA THR A 688 -5.80 18.13 5.23
C THR A 688 -5.58 16.62 5.16
N PRO A 689 -6.22 15.91 4.22
CA PRO A 689 -5.91 14.50 3.98
C PRO A 689 -4.44 14.32 3.64
N ALA A 690 -3.75 13.52 4.46
CA ALA A 690 -2.34 13.22 4.28
C ALA A 690 -2.15 11.77 3.84
N LEU A 691 -1.18 11.54 2.94
CA LEU A 691 -0.71 10.18 2.64
C LEU A 691 -0.32 9.51 3.96
N VAL A 692 -0.88 8.35 4.26
CA VAL A 692 -0.53 7.58 5.46
C VAL A 692 0.70 6.73 5.14
N SER A 693 1.86 7.12 5.66
CA SER A 693 3.11 6.34 5.54
C SER A 693 3.72 5.93 6.88
N ASN A 694 3.31 6.53 8.00
CA ASN A 694 3.90 6.30 9.31
C ASN A 694 2.89 5.73 10.32
N VAL A 695 3.38 4.88 11.23
CA VAL A 695 2.61 4.13 12.23
C VAL A 695 1.91 5.01 13.28
N TYR A 696 2.27 6.29 13.40
CA TYR A 696 1.67 7.22 14.37
C TYR A 696 1.02 8.45 13.75
N CYS A 697 0.56 8.32 12.49
CA CYS A 697 -0.27 9.33 11.84
C CYS A 697 -1.44 9.77 12.75
N VAL A 698 -1.74 11.07 12.73
CA VAL A 698 -2.73 11.73 13.61
C VAL A 698 -4.09 11.93 12.94
N ASP A 699 -4.27 11.32 11.77
CA ASP A 699 -5.48 11.41 10.97
C ASP A 699 -6.71 10.87 11.72
N ASP A 700 -7.62 11.77 12.04
CA ASP A 700 -8.85 11.47 12.79
C ASP A 700 -9.91 10.77 11.93
N GLN A 701 -9.74 10.75 10.61
CA GLN A 701 -10.72 10.14 9.69
C GLN A 701 -10.52 8.63 9.56
N ARG A 702 -9.26 8.17 9.49
CA ARG A 702 -8.91 6.78 9.16
C ARG A 702 -7.98 6.08 10.14
N THR A 703 -7.09 6.74 10.86
CA THR A 703 -6.04 5.97 11.59
C THR A 703 -6.06 6.16 13.10
N ASP A 704 -6.48 7.31 13.61
CA ASP A 704 -6.31 7.65 15.03
C ASP A 704 -7.62 8.22 15.60
N HIS A 705 -8.63 7.38 15.78
CA HIS A 705 -9.93 7.82 16.33
C HIS A 705 -9.84 8.19 17.81
N ARG A 706 -10.07 9.47 18.13
CA ARG A 706 -9.92 10.01 19.48
C ARG A 706 -10.99 11.08 19.78
N PRO A 707 -11.34 11.31 21.06
CA PRO A 707 -12.09 12.51 21.42
C PRO A 707 -11.36 13.77 20.93
N PHE A 708 -12.10 14.81 20.58
CA PHE A 708 -11.51 16.12 20.23
C PHE A 708 -11.86 17.21 21.25
N VAL A 709 -12.71 16.88 22.24
CA VAL A 709 -13.00 17.70 23.42
C VAL A 709 -12.55 16.91 24.65
N TYR A 710 -11.46 17.37 25.26
CA TYR A 710 -10.86 16.73 26.44
C TYR A 710 -11.06 17.58 27.70
N PRO A 711 -11.16 16.96 28.89
CA PRO A 711 -11.05 17.68 30.15
C PRO A 711 -9.61 18.14 30.41
N THR A 712 -9.40 18.99 31.40
CA THR A 712 -8.07 19.53 31.76
C THR A 712 -7.08 18.50 32.32
N MET A 713 -7.53 17.28 32.66
CA MET A 713 -6.75 16.23 33.33
C MET A 713 -6.02 16.67 34.62
N ALA A 714 -6.55 17.68 35.33
CA ALA A 714 -5.88 18.25 36.51
C ALA A 714 -5.52 17.21 37.59
N HIS A 715 -6.43 16.25 37.85
CA HIS A 715 -6.18 15.17 38.80
C HIS A 715 -5.02 14.26 38.35
N GLN A 716 -5.02 13.83 37.09
CA GLN A 716 -4.00 12.97 36.53
C GLN A 716 -2.63 13.66 36.51
N PHE A 717 -2.58 14.95 36.16
CA PHE A 717 -1.34 15.73 36.16
C PHE A 717 -0.78 15.91 37.57
N GLN A 718 -1.61 16.22 38.56
CA GLN A 718 -1.14 16.33 39.95
C GLN A 718 -0.58 15.00 40.45
N ARG A 719 -1.30 13.90 40.23
CA ARG A 719 -0.81 12.56 40.60
C ARG A 719 0.50 12.19 39.92
N LEU A 720 0.68 12.58 38.66
CA LEU A 720 1.93 12.33 37.94
C LEU A 720 3.11 13.08 38.58
N ARG A 721 2.91 14.35 38.95
CA ARG A 721 3.93 15.14 39.65
C ARG A 721 4.29 14.55 41.01
N ASP A 722 3.30 14.10 41.78
CA ASP A 722 3.53 13.50 43.08
C ASP A 722 4.38 12.22 42.95
N ILE A 723 4.06 11.36 41.97
CA ILE A 723 4.84 10.16 41.66
C ILE A 723 6.25 10.53 41.21
N ALA A 724 6.39 11.48 40.28
CA ALA A 724 7.68 11.90 39.76
C ALA A 724 8.58 12.47 40.86
N LYS A 725 8.01 13.26 41.78
CA LYS A 725 8.72 13.77 42.96
C LYS A 725 9.24 12.64 43.84
N THR A 726 8.40 11.67 44.20
CA THR A 726 8.83 10.51 45.00
C THR A 726 9.91 9.68 44.31
N MET A 727 9.89 9.60 42.97
CA MET A 727 10.92 8.91 42.20
C MET A 727 12.23 9.71 42.10
N SER A 728 12.18 11.04 42.09
CA SER A 728 13.37 11.91 42.08
C SER A 728 14.07 12.02 43.43
N GLU A 729 13.37 11.72 44.52
CA GLU A 729 13.93 11.70 45.89
C GLU A 729 14.67 10.38 46.22
N LYS A 730 14.60 9.38 45.35
CA LYS A 730 15.29 8.08 45.43
C LYS A 730 16.44 8.03 44.43
#